data_AF-A0A957RWW0-F1
#
_entry.id   AF-A0A957RWW0-F1
#
_cell.length_a   1.000
_cell.length_b   1.000
_cell.length_c   1.000
_cell.angle_alpha   90.00
_cell.angle_beta   90.00
_cell.angle_gamma   90.00
#
_symmetry.space_group_name_H-M   'P 1'
#
loop_
_entity.id
_entity.type
_entity.pdbx_description
1 polymer ?
#
loop_
_entity_poly.entity_id
_entity_poly.type
_entity_poly.pdbx_seq_one_letter_code
_entity_poly.pdbx_strand_id
1 'polypeptide(L)'
;QDGFEDLFIMSNAEMLVATAKNINDSNEGMSFGAPTALPAATYTTSYDPASGDFNGDGLVDVAWIGQDYTIHFATVCPDAVAGTVCENQAALAVVLDPANSKPTNIRVNDAGGSCFANGYPQNTVALTAGRYGVQGSDQLLTVDTVQTGTETVLGIEVPLCAYQIHQYTFDGTFNLGNKLTATLVDEPRIDVGLYVTNFYAQSARLGWLDQQEQAVIVAGGGIVGNSNLDAVTVVYVVSFAGATPQIAQTSTIGSLNSADPEPWVNGMAIGHFAAISDDPSTEAAFNQQIAALTNDGTVEVYAVSNPPVDITPQLLATSKVDAGLNLNERASSEETFTSWLVSGDLQGRSARLGPPSIVSVSSHSQPSVILGAPPMHVDYVLPYVSTSTTWDVVNFSAVPDTFNSSYTMSQTGSNQSADTNRTSYTYATSQQGGGSFSLKPPYLPAISGSLKTTTKNKNEQVGESYQFTQNEFTYDASTTTGFGDEIWYDVSSFYVYYYPVLGQTVCPADNGTCAPNEEQQLYVTFSGPGSSGTGPGPGATTEWYQPVHEPGNIFSYPWNETMLAQQIPDGVDLLTGPQHFYTDSSSQTQRLQWSSSAGQDQTAGTTNTHSYDKSYSLTGGKAVGKILDVNLQGNLDYNDSSSISTLIKSSSSVGASQGIAIAKPGTFLDIGEYMYRVEPYIFGRTPAAGSVDAVALTQTITTTGPLQTAFAANPLDSAAGSWWGSDASPYTQYIDIALNHPVRWSQSDPAGTQTTLNCLEASGSRYNCMTFNDPNPSDLWNSEFYWMRGLFVTVGSVDGPQRTQATAGEDVVLQARVYNYSFKDMPAGSTIQVQFYRQAIQGTTPISDSVLIDQVTVNPLPGFNSANSPNTPNWTTASTTLDTSTLGDTYQIFWVLVWAEDSGGNMIADLPGHGLSAKPGTLSAIGDAPLETVTFNAAQKTFSNNVGYLHSKFFIAPAAATSLPSANAVLSIENVQVTPSQPTPGARVIIGADIAASSADAEAVHVRLYPSEQAWRTYLEHPTMLVKPRAFDVEMLPHISAGESDRMEVPFQTNACGIQRIVITAQVGARREVATAIATFDNGPCTYYFPYIGGLP
;
A
#
# COMPACT_ATOMS: atom_id res chain seq x y z
N GLN A 1 -14.29 0.82 -25.99
CA GLN A 1 -13.91 -0.31 -25.10
C GLN A 1 -12.64 -1.01 -25.57
N ASP A 2 -12.32 -0.90 -26.85
CA ASP A 2 -11.19 -1.55 -27.53
C ASP A 2 -9.88 -0.75 -27.49
N GLY A 3 -9.93 0.52 -27.07
CA GLY A 3 -8.74 1.37 -26.92
C GLY A 3 -8.50 2.34 -28.07
N PHE A 4 -9.33 2.31 -29.11
CA PHE A 4 -9.15 3.14 -30.30
C PHE A 4 -10.27 4.18 -30.40
N GLU A 5 -10.02 5.26 -31.13
CA GLU A 5 -11.01 6.30 -31.36
C GLU A 5 -12.05 5.78 -32.36
N ASP A 6 -13.32 5.80 -31.95
CA ASP A 6 -14.43 5.55 -32.83
C ASP A 6 -14.72 6.81 -33.64
N LEU A 7 -15.04 6.66 -34.92
CA LEU A 7 -15.36 7.76 -35.81
C LEU A 7 -16.87 7.97 -35.84
N PHE A 8 -17.33 9.10 -35.34
CA PHE A 8 -18.68 9.58 -35.62
C PHE A 8 -18.67 10.34 -36.96
N ILE A 9 -19.36 9.79 -37.95
CA ILE A 9 -19.42 10.35 -39.30
C ILE A 9 -20.82 10.93 -39.50
N MET A 10 -20.90 12.23 -39.71
CA MET A 10 -22.13 12.94 -40.05
C MET A 10 -22.03 13.50 -41.47
N SER A 11 -23.07 13.27 -42.25
CA SER A 11 -23.28 13.90 -43.56
C SER A 11 -24.55 14.75 -43.54
N ASN A 12 -24.88 15.40 -44.65
CA ASN A 12 -26.12 16.15 -44.79
C ASN A 12 -27.39 15.26 -44.78
N ALA A 13 -27.26 13.93 -44.82
CA ALA A 13 -28.39 13.01 -44.94
C ALA A 13 -28.45 11.94 -43.85
N GLU A 14 -27.32 11.58 -43.27
CA GLU A 14 -27.21 10.45 -42.34
C GLU A 14 -26.02 10.60 -41.38
N MET A 15 -26.11 9.89 -40.25
CA MET A 15 -25.04 9.69 -39.28
C MET A 15 -24.71 8.21 -39.17
N LEU A 16 -23.45 7.89 -38.92
CA LEU A 16 -23.04 6.54 -38.56
C LEU A 16 -21.80 6.58 -37.67
N VAL A 17 -21.57 5.49 -36.95
CA VAL A 17 -20.35 5.30 -36.16
C VAL A 17 -19.52 4.21 -36.82
N ALA A 18 -18.22 4.43 -36.95
CA ALA A 18 -17.26 3.43 -37.41
C ALA A 18 -16.25 3.14 -36.31
N THR A 19 -15.95 1.86 -36.10
CA THR A 19 -14.96 1.38 -35.13
C THR A 19 -14.02 0.38 -35.80
N ALA A 20 -12.87 0.08 -35.21
CA ALA A 20 -11.99 -0.94 -35.74
C ALA A 20 -12.64 -2.33 -35.64
N LYS A 21 -12.55 -3.15 -36.70
CA LYS A 21 -13.11 -4.50 -36.67
C LYS A 21 -12.27 -5.45 -35.80
N ASN A 22 -10.95 -5.35 -35.91
CA ASN A 22 -9.99 -6.00 -35.05
C ASN A 22 -8.82 -5.04 -34.81
N ILE A 23 -8.65 -4.64 -33.57
CA ILE A 23 -7.63 -3.67 -33.17
C ILE A 23 -6.20 -4.20 -33.31
N ASN A 24 -6.01 -5.52 -33.31
CA ASN A 24 -4.72 -6.17 -33.43
C ASN A 24 -4.36 -6.51 -34.88
N ASP A 25 -5.29 -6.30 -35.83
CA ASP A 25 -5.07 -6.55 -37.25
C ASP A 25 -5.74 -5.47 -38.12
N SER A 26 -4.96 -4.46 -38.51
CA SER A 26 -5.43 -3.37 -39.37
C SER A 26 -5.91 -3.83 -40.75
N ASN A 27 -5.58 -5.06 -41.19
CA ASN A 27 -6.09 -5.60 -42.46
C ASN A 27 -7.57 -5.97 -42.39
N GLU A 28 -8.14 -6.13 -41.20
CA GLU A 28 -9.57 -6.42 -41.04
C GLU A 28 -10.46 -5.19 -41.27
N GLY A 29 -9.88 -3.98 -41.25
CA GLY A 29 -10.57 -2.73 -41.54
C GLY A 29 -11.51 -2.26 -40.43
N MET A 30 -12.55 -1.52 -40.81
CA MET A 30 -13.52 -0.91 -39.89
C MET A 30 -14.85 -1.66 -39.91
N SER A 31 -15.51 -1.73 -38.76
CA SER A 31 -16.93 -2.07 -38.60
C SER A 31 -17.76 -0.79 -38.58
N PHE A 32 -18.94 -0.83 -39.18
CA PHE A 32 -19.84 0.32 -39.31
C PHE A 32 -21.18 0.02 -38.66
N GLY A 33 -21.66 0.95 -37.84
CA GLY A 33 -23.04 0.99 -37.35
C GLY A 33 -24.03 1.22 -38.49
N ALA A 34 -25.29 0.90 -38.24
CA ALA A 34 -26.37 1.20 -39.17
C ALA A 34 -26.51 2.73 -39.34
N PRO A 35 -26.58 3.26 -40.57
CA PRO A 35 -26.79 4.69 -40.77
C PRO A 35 -28.14 5.14 -40.20
N THR A 36 -28.13 6.21 -39.44
CA THR A 36 -29.32 6.89 -38.93
C THR A 36 -29.63 8.10 -39.80
N ALA A 37 -30.77 8.07 -40.48
CA ALA A 37 -31.19 9.14 -41.39
C ALA A 37 -31.54 10.43 -40.62
N LEU A 38 -31.17 11.57 -41.21
CA LEU A 38 -31.50 12.90 -40.70
C LEU A 38 -32.91 13.32 -41.13
N PRO A 39 -33.81 13.70 -40.19
CA PRO A 39 -35.23 13.89 -40.50
C PRO A 39 -35.53 15.15 -41.35
N ALA A 40 -34.66 16.15 -41.36
CA ALA A 40 -34.85 17.40 -42.09
C ALA A 40 -33.52 18.11 -42.41
N ALA A 41 -33.54 19.01 -43.40
CA ALA A 41 -32.41 19.88 -43.73
C ALA A 41 -31.95 20.76 -42.55
N THR A 42 -32.82 21.04 -41.57
CA THR A 42 -32.44 21.80 -40.37
C THR A 42 -31.41 21.08 -39.50
N TYR A 43 -31.26 19.76 -39.63
CA TYR A 43 -30.28 18.97 -38.87
C TYR A 43 -28.89 18.92 -39.54
N THR A 44 -28.70 19.46 -40.75
CA THR A 44 -27.39 19.49 -41.38
C THR A 44 -26.45 20.39 -40.59
N THR A 45 -25.26 19.89 -40.27
CA THR A 45 -24.27 20.65 -39.49
C THR A 45 -23.48 21.62 -40.38
N SER A 46 -23.25 22.82 -39.85
CA SER A 46 -22.32 23.80 -40.43
C SER A 46 -21.00 23.88 -39.67
N TYR A 47 -20.87 23.16 -38.55
CA TYR A 47 -19.75 23.29 -37.61
C TYR A 47 -19.30 21.92 -37.07
N ASP A 48 -18.13 21.87 -36.44
CA ASP A 48 -17.67 20.67 -35.77
C ASP A 48 -18.64 20.27 -34.64
N PRO A 49 -19.07 19.00 -34.57
CA PRO A 49 -19.84 18.50 -33.43
C PRO A 49 -18.95 18.39 -32.19
N ALA A 50 -19.56 18.47 -31.01
CA ALA A 50 -18.91 18.23 -29.74
C ALA A 50 -19.44 16.93 -29.11
N SER A 51 -18.54 16.06 -28.65
CA SER A 51 -18.91 14.82 -27.98
C SER A 51 -18.61 14.84 -26.48
N GLY A 52 -19.51 14.33 -25.66
CA GLY A 52 -19.35 14.21 -24.21
C GLY A 52 -20.51 13.45 -23.59
N ASP A 53 -20.47 13.18 -22.29
CA ASP A 53 -21.60 12.63 -21.52
C ASP A 53 -22.41 13.79 -20.93
N PHE A 54 -23.35 14.34 -21.70
CA PHE A 54 -24.03 15.57 -21.30
C PHE A 54 -25.11 15.33 -20.24
N ASN A 55 -25.71 14.14 -20.23
CA ASN A 55 -26.80 13.78 -19.32
C ASN A 55 -26.33 13.01 -18.07
N GLY A 56 -25.07 12.57 -18.03
CA GLY A 56 -24.46 11.87 -16.89
C GLY A 56 -24.87 10.41 -16.78
N ASP A 57 -25.32 9.78 -17.86
CA ASP A 57 -25.70 8.36 -17.89
C ASP A 57 -24.53 7.43 -18.25
N GLY A 58 -23.36 8.00 -18.55
CA GLY A 58 -22.13 7.28 -18.90
C GLY A 58 -22.03 6.87 -20.37
N LEU A 59 -22.99 7.24 -21.22
CA LEU A 59 -22.93 7.08 -22.66
C LEU A 59 -22.28 8.29 -23.34
N VAL A 60 -21.83 8.10 -24.58
CA VAL A 60 -21.30 9.21 -25.39
C VAL A 60 -22.44 9.86 -26.15
N ASP A 61 -22.63 11.14 -25.90
CA ASP A 61 -23.53 11.99 -26.64
C ASP A 61 -22.75 12.87 -27.62
N VAL A 62 -23.43 13.29 -28.67
CA VAL A 62 -22.92 14.19 -29.70
C VAL A 62 -23.88 15.36 -29.83
N ALA A 63 -23.37 16.57 -29.63
CA ALA A 63 -24.08 17.82 -29.79
C ALA A 63 -23.57 18.55 -31.04
N TRP A 64 -24.47 19.16 -31.81
CA TRP A 64 -24.09 19.99 -32.95
C TRP A 64 -25.11 21.10 -33.20
N ILE A 65 -24.73 22.08 -34.01
CA ILE A 65 -25.61 23.17 -34.41
C ILE A 65 -26.19 22.88 -35.80
N GLY A 66 -27.52 22.85 -35.86
CA GLY A 66 -28.25 22.76 -37.13
C GLY A 66 -28.24 24.07 -37.90
N GLN A 67 -28.66 24.03 -39.17
CA GLN A 67 -28.84 25.24 -40.01
C GLN A 67 -29.85 26.25 -39.43
N ASP A 68 -30.71 25.81 -38.51
CA ASP A 68 -31.64 26.67 -37.78
C ASP A 68 -31.03 27.31 -36.51
N TYR A 69 -29.71 27.15 -36.31
CA TYR A 69 -28.96 27.59 -35.13
C TYR A 69 -29.43 26.97 -33.81
N THR A 70 -30.13 25.83 -33.85
CA THR A 70 -30.50 25.08 -32.64
C THR A 70 -29.48 23.99 -32.34
N ILE A 71 -29.29 23.66 -31.05
CA ILE A 71 -28.48 22.49 -30.69
C ILE A 71 -29.36 21.24 -30.81
N HIS A 72 -28.83 20.27 -31.54
CA HIS A 72 -29.35 18.92 -31.64
C HIS A 72 -28.44 17.96 -30.89
N PHE A 73 -29.01 16.83 -30.45
CA PHE A 73 -28.30 15.79 -29.71
C PHE A 73 -28.53 14.42 -30.35
N ALA A 74 -27.51 13.57 -30.24
CA ALA A 74 -27.60 12.15 -30.54
C ALA A 74 -26.78 11.37 -29.52
N THR A 75 -27.24 10.19 -29.12
CA THR A 75 -26.47 9.28 -28.26
C THR A 75 -25.94 8.12 -29.11
N VAL A 76 -24.65 7.79 -28.94
CA VAL A 76 -24.00 6.65 -29.59
C VAL A 76 -24.06 5.44 -28.65
N CYS A 77 -24.72 4.37 -29.10
CA CYS A 77 -24.89 3.16 -28.30
C CYS A 77 -23.72 2.20 -28.51
N PRO A 78 -22.90 1.88 -27.49
CA PRO A 78 -21.85 0.89 -27.63
C PRO A 78 -22.43 -0.53 -27.80
N ASP A 79 -23.55 -0.81 -27.12
CA ASP A 79 -24.40 -1.99 -27.24
C ASP A 79 -25.73 -1.71 -26.51
N ALA A 80 -26.55 -2.73 -26.27
CA ALA A 80 -27.73 -2.65 -25.41
C ALA A 80 -27.34 -2.36 -23.95
N VAL A 81 -27.64 -1.15 -23.46
CA VAL A 81 -27.34 -0.72 -22.08
C VAL A 81 -28.65 -0.49 -21.30
N ALA A 82 -28.93 -1.36 -20.33
CA ALA A 82 -30.17 -1.32 -19.55
C ALA A 82 -30.36 0.01 -18.79
N GLY A 83 -31.59 0.55 -18.79
CA GLY A 83 -31.91 1.79 -18.07
C GLY A 83 -31.46 3.08 -18.78
N THR A 84 -30.98 2.99 -20.03
CA THR A 84 -30.57 4.13 -20.86
C THR A 84 -31.35 4.17 -22.16
N VAL A 85 -31.14 5.20 -23.00
CA VAL A 85 -31.71 5.25 -24.36
C VAL A 85 -31.23 4.11 -25.27
N CYS A 86 -30.15 3.42 -24.87
CA CYS A 86 -29.56 2.31 -25.61
C CYS A 86 -30.11 0.93 -25.23
N GLU A 87 -31.04 0.80 -24.28
CA GLU A 87 -31.50 -0.51 -23.75
C GLU A 87 -31.98 -1.50 -24.82
N ASN A 88 -32.51 -1.01 -25.94
CA ASN A 88 -33.03 -1.83 -27.04
C ASN A 88 -32.35 -1.54 -28.38
N GLN A 89 -31.16 -0.98 -28.35
CA GLN A 89 -30.41 -0.60 -29.55
C GLN A 89 -29.33 -1.63 -29.88
N ALA A 90 -28.97 -1.74 -31.16
CA ALA A 90 -27.82 -2.52 -31.58
C ALA A 90 -26.51 -1.78 -31.28
N ALA A 91 -25.40 -2.51 -31.20
CA ALA A 91 -24.07 -1.92 -31.13
C ALA A 91 -23.84 -0.91 -32.27
N LEU A 92 -23.24 0.23 -31.92
CA LEU A 92 -22.95 1.37 -32.78
C LEU A 92 -24.19 2.09 -33.35
N ALA A 93 -25.39 1.84 -32.81
CA ALA A 93 -26.58 2.58 -33.21
C ALA A 93 -26.50 4.04 -32.73
N VAL A 94 -26.97 4.96 -33.58
CA VAL A 94 -27.11 6.38 -33.23
C VAL A 94 -28.57 6.67 -32.94
N VAL A 95 -28.88 7.07 -31.71
CA VAL A 95 -30.23 7.47 -31.27
C VAL A 95 -30.33 8.98 -31.35
N LEU A 96 -31.13 9.48 -32.30
CA LEU A 96 -31.43 10.90 -32.42
C LEU A 96 -32.44 11.37 -31.38
N ASP A 97 -32.24 12.60 -30.89
CA ASP A 97 -33.08 13.26 -29.91
C ASP A 97 -33.37 12.38 -28.66
N PRO A 98 -32.31 11.88 -27.99
CA PRO A 98 -32.43 10.97 -26.85
C PRO A 98 -33.33 11.53 -25.75
N ALA A 99 -34.12 10.66 -25.12
CA ALA A 99 -35.10 11.03 -24.07
C ALA A 99 -36.19 12.05 -24.50
N ASN A 100 -36.46 12.20 -25.80
CA ASN A 100 -37.29 13.28 -26.37
C ASN A 100 -36.71 14.68 -26.08
N SER A 101 -35.39 14.82 -26.06
CA SER A 101 -34.72 16.10 -25.99
C SER A 101 -35.34 17.04 -27.02
N LYS A 102 -35.95 18.14 -26.58
CA LYS A 102 -36.46 19.14 -27.51
C LYS A 102 -35.28 19.97 -27.99
N PRO A 103 -35.16 20.24 -29.31
CA PRO A 103 -34.15 21.16 -29.82
C PRO A 103 -34.16 22.44 -29.00
N THR A 104 -33.04 22.71 -28.33
CA THR A 104 -32.95 23.89 -27.48
C THR A 104 -32.62 25.06 -28.39
N ASN A 105 -33.57 25.98 -28.53
CA ASN A 105 -33.36 27.23 -29.28
C ASN A 105 -32.29 28.06 -28.57
N ILE A 106 -31.02 27.90 -28.97
CA ILE A 106 -30.02 28.93 -28.75
C ILE A 106 -30.24 29.94 -29.85
N ARG A 107 -31.00 30.99 -29.58
CA ARG A 107 -30.91 32.16 -30.46
C ARG A 107 -29.55 32.80 -30.24
N VAL A 108 -28.58 32.43 -31.08
CA VAL A 108 -27.35 33.16 -31.35
C VAL A 108 -27.79 34.50 -31.97
N ASN A 109 -28.12 35.46 -31.10
CA ASN A 109 -28.60 36.81 -31.36
C ASN A 109 -29.55 37.05 -32.56
N ASP A 110 -30.83 37.28 -32.24
CA ASP A 110 -31.78 38.06 -33.07
C ASP A 110 -31.45 39.57 -33.11
N ALA A 111 -30.33 40.01 -32.53
CA ALA A 111 -29.99 41.42 -32.39
C ALA A 111 -29.40 42.04 -33.67
N GLY A 112 -29.96 41.73 -34.86
CA GLY A 112 -29.94 42.56 -36.08
C GLY A 112 -28.61 43.11 -36.64
N GLY A 113 -27.46 42.79 -36.08
CA GLY A 113 -26.17 43.36 -36.41
C GLY A 113 -25.15 42.26 -36.69
N SER A 114 -24.76 42.10 -37.96
CA SER A 114 -23.69 41.17 -38.33
C SER A 114 -22.33 41.76 -37.99
N CYS A 115 -21.46 40.95 -37.41
CA CYS A 115 -20.04 41.26 -37.25
C CYS A 115 -19.26 41.40 -38.58
N PHE A 116 -19.96 41.26 -39.70
CA PHE A 116 -19.41 41.32 -41.05
C PHE A 116 -19.93 42.55 -41.78
N ALA A 117 -19.01 43.35 -42.32
CA ALA A 117 -19.31 44.63 -42.99
C ALA A 117 -20.02 44.49 -44.37
N ASN A 118 -20.12 43.28 -44.92
CA ASN A 118 -20.57 43.04 -46.30
C ASN A 118 -21.92 42.34 -46.46
N GLY A 119 -22.75 42.27 -45.40
CA GLY A 119 -24.08 41.65 -45.50
C GLY A 119 -24.05 40.14 -45.72
N TYR A 120 -22.93 39.48 -45.41
CA TYR A 120 -22.87 38.03 -45.28
C TYR A 120 -23.38 37.65 -43.87
N PRO A 121 -24.55 36.99 -43.75
CA PRO A 121 -25.01 36.47 -42.48
C PRO A 121 -24.27 35.17 -42.20
N GLN A 122 -23.06 35.26 -41.65
CA GLN A 122 -22.36 34.09 -41.13
C GLN A 122 -22.13 34.32 -39.65
N ASN A 123 -23.12 34.02 -38.82
CA ASN A 123 -22.87 33.87 -37.38
C ASN A 123 -21.98 32.64 -37.24
N THR A 124 -20.67 32.82 -37.13
CA THR A 124 -19.76 31.72 -36.82
C THR A 124 -20.01 31.28 -35.38
N VAL A 125 -20.13 29.97 -35.19
CA VAL A 125 -20.30 29.35 -33.87
C VAL A 125 -19.32 28.18 -33.77
N ALA A 126 -18.74 27.98 -32.60
CA ALA A 126 -17.96 26.79 -32.31
C ALA A 126 -18.52 26.10 -31.08
N LEU A 127 -18.48 24.77 -31.08
CA LEU A 127 -18.90 23.95 -29.95
C LEU A 127 -17.69 23.21 -29.39
N THR A 128 -17.71 23.00 -28.08
CA THR A 128 -16.85 22.01 -27.44
C THR A 128 -17.52 21.50 -26.17
N ALA A 129 -17.15 20.30 -25.74
CA ALA A 129 -17.72 19.65 -24.57
C ALA A 129 -16.61 19.29 -23.59
N GLY A 130 -16.83 19.50 -22.30
CA GLY A 130 -15.84 19.18 -21.29
C GLY A 130 -16.32 19.39 -19.87
N ARG A 131 -15.51 18.97 -18.90
CA ARG A 131 -15.78 19.13 -17.46
C ARG A 131 -15.30 20.48 -16.96
N TYR A 132 -16.04 21.52 -17.28
CA TYR A 132 -15.76 22.88 -16.83
C TYR A 132 -16.24 23.14 -15.39
N GLY A 133 -17.12 22.30 -14.83
CA GLY A 133 -17.69 22.43 -13.49
C GLY A 133 -17.42 21.23 -12.57
N VAL A 134 -18.00 21.26 -11.35
CA VAL A 134 -17.93 20.14 -10.36
C VAL A 134 -19.06 19.11 -10.53
N GLN A 135 -19.81 19.18 -11.63
CA GLN A 135 -20.93 18.26 -11.86
C GLN A 135 -20.45 16.93 -12.43
N GLY A 136 -21.21 15.86 -12.20
CA GLY A 136 -20.86 14.50 -12.64
C GLY A 136 -21.03 14.23 -14.14
N SER A 137 -21.51 15.21 -14.92
CA SER A 137 -21.66 15.15 -16.37
C SER A 137 -20.78 16.20 -17.06
N ASP A 138 -20.57 16.05 -18.36
CA ASP A 138 -19.86 17.02 -19.19
C ASP A 138 -20.76 18.21 -19.53
N GLN A 139 -20.18 19.39 -19.66
CA GLN A 139 -20.88 20.61 -20.05
C GLN A 139 -20.60 20.94 -21.51
N LEU A 140 -21.61 21.47 -22.20
CA LEU A 140 -21.46 21.98 -23.55
C LEU A 140 -21.11 23.45 -23.50
N LEU A 141 -20.11 23.87 -24.25
CA LEU A 141 -19.73 25.25 -24.43
C LEU A 141 -19.94 25.66 -25.87
N THR A 142 -20.62 26.79 -26.08
CA THR A 142 -20.71 27.45 -27.38
C THR A 142 -19.96 28.77 -27.35
N VAL A 143 -19.24 29.08 -28.42
CA VAL A 143 -18.64 30.38 -28.65
C VAL A 143 -19.34 31.02 -29.84
N ASP A 144 -19.84 32.24 -29.69
CA ASP A 144 -20.48 33.00 -30.76
C ASP A 144 -19.99 34.45 -30.80
N THR A 145 -20.12 35.11 -31.95
CA THR A 145 -19.78 36.53 -32.09
C THR A 145 -21.00 37.41 -31.89
N VAL A 146 -20.82 38.48 -31.12
CA VAL A 146 -21.87 39.48 -30.84
C VAL A 146 -21.35 40.86 -31.17
N GLN A 147 -22.12 41.62 -31.95
CA GLN A 147 -21.81 43.01 -32.20
C GLN A 147 -22.03 43.82 -30.91
N THR A 148 -20.97 44.43 -30.39
CA THR A 148 -20.99 45.28 -29.19
C THR A 148 -21.06 46.76 -29.51
N GLY A 149 -20.76 47.15 -30.76
CA GLY A 149 -20.83 48.52 -31.22
C GLY A 149 -20.41 48.69 -32.69
N THR A 150 -20.08 49.92 -33.06
CA THR A 150 -19.48 50.27 -34.35
C THR A 150 -18.40 51.32 -34.11
N GLU A 151 -17.28 51.22 -34.81
CA GLU A 151 -16.19 52.20 -34.81
C GLU A 151 -15.89 52.64 -36.25
N THR A 152 -15.53 53.90 -36.47
CA THR A 152 -15.15 54.38 -37.80
C THR A 152 -13.64 54.31 -37.97
N VAL A 153 -13.15 53.36 -38.76
CA VAL A 153 -11.71 53.20 -39.07
C VAL A 153 -11.50 53.61 -40.53
N LEU A 154 -10.62 54.60 -40.77
CA LEU A 154 -10.33 55.13 -42.11
C LEU A 154 -11.57 55.60 -42.90
N GLY A 155 -12.63 56.04 -42.21
CA GLY A 155 -13.88 56.51 -42.82
C GLY A 155 -14.88 55.40 -43.18
N ILE A 156 -14.61 54.15 -42.79
CA ILE A 156 -15.52 53.00 -42.92
C ILE A 156 -16.07 52.68 -41.54
N GLU A 157 -17.39 52.56 -41.40
CA GLU A 157 -18.01 52.03 -40.17
C GLU A 157 -17.76 50.53 -40.08
N VAL A 158 -17.06 50.14 -39.03
CA VAL A 158 -16.66 48.78 -38.72
C VAL A 158 -17.47 48.30 -37.51
N PRO A 159 -18.17 47.15 -37.57
CA PRO A 159 -18.78 46.58 -36.38
C PRO A 159 -17.70 46.20 -35.36
N LEU A 160 -17.88 46.61 -34.10
CA LEU A 160 -17.10 46.10 -32.98
C LEU A 160 -17.73 44.79 -32.54
N CYS A 161 -16.92 43.74 -32.47
CA CYS A 161 -17.35 42.38 -32.17
C CYS A 161 -16.73 41.89 -30.87
N ALA A 162 -17.52 41.23 -30.05
CA ALA A 162 -17.05 40.49 -28.89
C ALA A 162 -17.43 39.01 -29.05
N TYR A 163 -16.67 38.14 -28.41
CA TYR A 163 -17.04 36.74 -28.31
C TYR A 163 -17.88 36.52 -27.06
N GLN A 164 -18.99 35.81 -27.19
CA GLN A 164 -19.73 35.30 -26.06
C GLN A 164 -19.45 33.82 -25.92
N ILE A 165 -19.20 33.43 -24.67
CA ILE A 165 -19.04 32.04 -24.28
C ILE A 165 -20.26 31.69 -23.45
N HIS A 166 -20.97 30.67 -23.88
CA HIS A 166 -22.09 30.10 -23.13
C HIS A 166 -21.75 28.69 -22.71
N GLN A 167 -21.79 28.45 -21.40
CA GLN A 167 -21.71 27.11 -20.83
C GLN A 167 -23.12 26.63 -20.50
N TYR A 168 -23.47 25.46 -21.01
CA TYR A 168 -24.74 24.79 -20.81
C TYR A 168 -24.53 23.52 -19.98
N THR A 169 -25.41 23.33 -19.01
CA THR A 169 -25.53 22.09 -18.22
C THR A 169 -26.87 21.44 -18.54
N PHE A 170 -26.88 20.12 -18.60
CA PHE A 170 -28.08 19.34 -18.89
C PHE A 170 -28.35 18.37 -17.73
N ASP A 171 -29.63 18.07 -17.50
CA ASP A 171 -30.01 16.99 -16.60
C ASP A 171 -30.01 15.63 -17.31
N GLY A 172 -30.32 14.56 -16.58
CA GLY A 172 -30.41 13.18 -17.10
C GLY A 172 -31.44 12.96 -18.22
N THR A 173 -32.14 14.00 -18.66
CA THR A 173 -33.12 13.98 -19.76
C THR A 173 -32.82 15.03 -20.83
N PHE A 174 -31.61 15.57 -20.87
CA PHE A 174 -31.18 16.65 -21.77
C PHE A 174 -31.99 17.95 -21.63
N ASN A 175 -32.70 18.15 -20.52
CA ASN A 175 -33.32 19.46 -20.28
C ASN A 175 -32.24 20.43 -19.81
N LEU A 176 -32.30 21.65 -20.36
CA LEU A 176 -31.36 22.69 -20.01
C LEU A 176 -31.52 23.09 -18.53
N GLY A 177 -30.47 22.90 -17.75
CA GLY A 177 -30.37 23.31 -16.36
C GLY A 177 -29.93 24.77 -16.25
N ASN A 178 -28.68 24.99 -15.84
CA ASN A 178 -28.09 26.32 -15.69
C ASN A 178 -27.34 26.75 -16.97
N LYS A 179 -27.56 28.01 -17.38
CA LYS A 179 -26.76 28.70 -18.40
C LYS A 179 -25.83 29.70 -17.72
N LEU A 180 -24.52 29.48 -17.85
CA LEU A 180 -23.49 30.45 -17.47
C LEU A 180 -23.06 31.19 -18.73
N THR A 181 -23.14 32.52 -18.71
CA THR A 181 -22.69 33.37 -19.83
C THR A 181 -21.47 34.16 -19.37
N ALA A 182 -20.35 33.98 -20.06
CA ALA A 182 -19.19 34.85 -19.97
C ALA A 182 -19.08 35.66 -21.26
N THR A 183 -18.87 36.97 -21.16
CA THR A 183 -18.59 37.82 -22.32
C THR A 183 -17.09 38.08 -22.36
N LEU A 184 -16.43 37.67 -23.45
CA LEU A 184 -15.07 38.05 -23.75
C LEU A 184 -15.10 39.48 -24.31
N VAL A 185 -14.96 40.47 -23.44
CA VAL A 185 -14.72 41.85 -23.89
C VAL A 185 -13.21 42.00 -24.04
N ASP A 186 -12.77 42.26 -25.27
CA ASP A 186 -11.36 42.42 -25.64
C ASP A 186 -10.77 43.65 -24.92
N GLU A 187 -10.03 43.40 -23.84
CA GLU A 187 -9.07 44.33 -23.24
C GLU A 187 -7.71 43.60 -23.34
N PRO A 188 -6.90 43.89 -24.38
CA PRO A 188 -6.63 45.21 -24.89
C PRO A 188 -7.42 45.50 -26.16
N ARG A 189 -8.02 46.69 -26.23
CA ARG A 189 -8.40 47.28 -27.52
C ARG A 189 -7.19 47.20 -28.46
N ILE A 190 -7.22 46.29 -29.42
CA ILE A 190 -6.46 46.48 -30.64
C ILE A 190 -7.18 47.66 -31.30
N ASP A 191 -6.66 48.88 -31.13
CA ASP A 191 -7.23 50.17 -31.55
C ASP A 191 -7.42 50.31 -33.09
N VAL A 192 -7.45 49.20 -33.82
CA VAL A 192 -7.60 49.13 -35.28
C VAL A 192 -8.47 47.92 -35.61
N GLY A 193 -9.70 48.20 -36.07
CA GLY A 193 -10.79 47.25 -36.29
C GLY A 193 -10.35 45.88 -36.79
N LEU A 194 -10.50 44.89 -35.91
CA LEU A 194 -10.26 43.49 -36.19
C LEU A 194 -11.54 42.88 -36.79
N TYR A 195 -11.44 42.28 -37.97
CA TYR A 195 -12.53 41.49 -38.53
C TYR A 195 -12.19 40.01 -38.34
N VAL A 196 -13.10 39.27 -37.72
CA VAL A 196 -12.96 37.83 -37.44
C VAL A 196 -13.62 37.07 -38.57
N THR A 197 -12.89 36.12 -39.15
CA THR A 197 -13.39 35.31 -40.27
C THR A 197 -13.96 33.99 -39.77
N ASN A 198 -13.28 33.34 -38.83
CA ASN A 198 -13.71 32.10 -38.20
C ASN A 198 -12.98 31.81 -36.88
N PHE A 199 -13.52 30.87 -36.12
CA PHE A 199 -12.87 30.34 -34.93
C PHE A 199 -13.27 28.89 -34.69
N TYR A 200 -12.41 28.17 -33.98
CA TYR A 200 -12.63 26.81 -33.51
C TYR A 200 -12.54 26.79 -31.99
N ALA A 201 -13.20 25.80 -31.37
CA ALA A 201 -13.10 25.57 -29.94
C ALA A 201 -12.85 24.09 -29.67
N GLN A 202 -11.99 23.79 -28.69
CA GLN A 202 -11.81 22.46 -28.13
C GLN A 202 -11.60 22.52 -26.62
N SER A 203 -12.02 21.47 -25.94
CA SER A 203 -11.75 21.27 -24.52
C SER A 203 -10.46 20.52 -24.36
N ALA A 204 -9.74 20.86 -23.31
CA ALA A 204 -8.50 20.19 -22.99
C ALA A 204 -8.21 20.30 -21.51
N ARG A 205 -7.56 19.28 -20.99
CA ARG A 205 -6.94 19.35 -19.67
C ARG A 205 -5.51 19.84 -19.83
N LEU A 206 -5.37 21.14 -20.07
CA LEU A 206 -4.07 21.80 -20.26
C LEU A 206 -3.27 21.79 -18.95
N GLY A 207 -3.95 21.74 -17.79
CA GLY A 207 -3.36 21.51 -16.48
C GLY A 207 -3.80 20.16 -15.93
N TRP A 208 -2.93 19.16 -15.96
CA TRP A 208 -3.32 17.78 -15.65
C TRP A 208 -3.80 17.55 -14.21
N LEU A 209 -3.44 18.47 -13.28
CA LEU A 209 -3.84 18.44 -11.88
C LEU A 209 -5.17 19.16 -11.60
N ASP A 210 -5.67 19.94 -12.56
CA ASP A 210 -6.92 20.67 -12.38
C ASP A 210 -8.10 19.70 -12.45
N GLN A 211 -9.02 19.80 -11.49
CA GLN A 211 -10.25 19.00 -11.52
C GLN A 211 -11.18 19.38 -12.68
N GLN A 212 -10.96 20.54 -13.28
CA GLN A 212 -11.72 21.08 -14.40
C GLN A 212 -10.87 21.17 -15.66
N GLU A 213 -11.51 20.97 -16.79
CA GLU A 213 -10.93 21.21 -18.10
C GLU A 213 -10.96 22.69 -18.47
N GLN A 214 -10.05 23.09 -19.34
CA GLN A 214 -10.04 24.41 -19.95
C GLN A 214 -10.68 24.33 -21.34
N ALA A 215 -11.30 25.43 -21.76
CA ALA A 215 -11.70 25.59 -23.15
C ALA A 215 -10.63 26.40 -23.89
N VAL A 216 -10.27 25.94 -25.08
CA VAL A 216 -9.33 26.61 -25.98
C VAL A 216 -10.12 27.12 -27.17
N ILE A 217 -9.90 28.37 -27.53
CA ILE A 217 -10.54 29.01 -28.69
C ILE A 217 -9.42 29.54 -29.58
N VAL A 218 -9.43 29.16 -30.85
CA VAL A 218 -8.50 29.69 -31.85
C VAL A 218 -9.30 30.50 -32.84
N ALA A 219 -8.99 31.78 -32.97
CA ALA A 219 -9.67 32.70 -33.88
C ALA A 219 -8.70 33.25 -34.93
N GLY A 220 -9.17 33.32 -36.18
CA GLY A 220 -8.50 33.98 -37.29
C GLY A 220 -9.14 35.33 -37.56
N GLY A 221 -8.30 36.36 -37.70
CA GLY A 221 -8.78 37.70 -38.05
C GLY A 221 -7.72 38.55 -38.73
N GLY A 222 -8.14 39.71 -39.24
CA GLY A 222 -7.26 40.68 -39.90
C GLY A 222 -7.23 42.01 -39.17
N ILE A 223 -6.04 42.62 -39.07
CA ILE A 223 -5.89 44.01 -38.61
C ILE A 223 -5.86 44.92 -39.85
N VAL A 224 -6.73 45.93 -39.87
CA VAL A 224 -6.66 47.00 -40.88
C VAL A 224 -5.60 48.01 -40.49
N GLY A 225 -4.36 47.83 -40.96
CA GLY A 225 -3.32 48.85 -40.89
C GLY A 225 -3.50 49.94 -41.96
N ASN A 226 -2.77 51.06 -41.83
CA ASN A 226 -2.81 52.22 -42.75
C ASN A 226 -2.47 51.93 -44.23
N SER A 227 -2.22 50.67 -44.64
CA SER A 227 -2.09 50.26 -46.06
C SER A 227 -1.99 48.74 -46.31
N ASN A 228 -1.83 47.90 -45.28
CA ASN A 228 -1.75 46.43 -45.41
C ASN A 228 -2.75 45.75 -44.45
N LEU A 229 -3.32 44.62 -44.86
CA LEU A 229 -4.06 43.69 -44.02
C LEU A 229 -3.06 42.69 -43.44
N ASP A 230 -2.84 42.73 -42.12
CA ASP A 230 -2.01 41.73 -41.44
C ASP A 230 -2.90 40.60 -40.89
N ALA A 231 -2.45 39.35 -41.07
CA ALA A 231 -3.11 38.17 -40.50
C ALA A 231 -2.82 38.08 -39.01
N VAL A 232 -3.85 37.80 -38.22
CA VAL A 232 -3.71 37.52 -36.80
C VAL A 232 -4.39 36.22 -36.45
N THR A 233 -3.61 35.31 -35.89
CA THR A 233 -4.12 34.15 -35.14
C THR A 233 -4.16 34.54 -33.67
N VAL A 234 -5.31 34.37 -33.01
CA VAL A 234 -5.45 34.56 -31.56
C VAL A 234 -5.84 33.24 -30.92
N VAL A 235 -5.09 32.85 -29.89
CA VAL A 235 -5.39 31.66 -29.07
C VAL A 235 -5.82 32.11 -27.69
N TYR A 236 -7.06 31.78 -27.33
CA TYR A 236 -7.63 31.99 -26.00
C TYR A 236 -7.63 30.68 -25.23
N VAL A 237 -7.31 30.76 -23.94
CA VAL A 237 -7.52 29.69 -22.96
C VAL A 237 -8.46 30.22 -21.90
N VAL A 238 -9.51 29.46 -21.62
CA VAL A 238 -10.57 29.80 -20.66
C VAL A 238 -10.57 28.76 -19.57
N SER A 239 -10.30 29.18 -18.34
CA SER A 239 -10.32 28.35 -17.14
C SER A 239 -11.54 28.65 -16.29
N PHE A 240 -12.15 27.61 -15.74
CA PHE A 240 -13.37 27.70 -14.95
C PHE A 240 -13.13 27.54 -13.44
N ALA A 241 -11.86 27.54 -13.01
CA ALA A 241 -11.41 27.20 -11.65
C ALA A 241 -11.87 28.17 -10.52
N GLY A 242 -12.76 29.12 -10.82
CA GLY A 242 -13.29 30.09 -9.86
C GLY A 242 -14.76 30.46 -10.15
N ALA A 243 -15.33 31.35 -9.33
CA ALA A 243 -16.73 31.79 -9.50
C ALA A 243 -16.99 32.54 -10.83
N THR A 244 -15.92 33.05 -11.45
CA THR A 244 -15.94 33.68 -12.78
C THR A 244 -14.85 33.06 -13.64
N PRO A 245 -15.13 32.70 -14.90
CA PRO A 245 -14.12 32.18 -15.81
C PRO A 245 -12.92 33.14 -15.93
N GLN A 246 -11.70 32.59 -15.83
CA GLN A 246 -10.45 33.30 -16.11
C GLN A 246 -10.08 33.09 -17.57
N ILE A 247 -9.63 34.14 -18.24
CA ILE A 247 -9.27 34.09 -19.66
C ILE A 247 -7.85 34.62 -19.81
N ALA A 248 -7.03 33.92 -20.59
CA ALA A 248 -5.76 34.42 -21.08
C ALA A 248 -5.66 34.20 -22.58
N GLN A 249 -4.87 35.05 -23.25
CA GLN A 249 -4.70 35.03 -24.69
C GLN A 249 -3.26 35.30 -25.12
N THR A 250 -2.91 34.77 -26.29
CA THR A 250 -1.71 35.15 -27.06
C THR A 250 -2.12 35.32 -28.51
N SER A 251 -1.49 36.28 -29.19
CA SER A 251 -1.67 36.50 -30.63
C SER A 251 -0.36 36.39 -31.39
N THR A 252 -0.43 35.87 -32.61
CA THR A 252 0.68 35.81 -33.55
C THR A 252 0.30 36.58 -34.81
N ILE A 253 1.15 37.52 -35.23
CA ILE A 253 0.90 38.37 -36.40
C ILE A 253 1.76 37.87 -37.56
N GLY A 254 1.09 37.36 -38.61
CA GLY A 254 1.72 37.00 -39.88
C GLY A 254 1.56 38.11 -40.90
N SER A 255 2.64 38.48 -41.60
CA SER A 255 2.52 39.42 -42.73
C SER A 255 1.91 38.70 -43.93
N LEU A 256 0.73 39.11 -44.38
CA LEU A 256 0.18 38.62 -45.64
C LEU A 256 0.86 39.32 -46.82
N ASN A 257 1.17 38.57 -47.87
CA ASN A 257 1.41 39.17 -49.18
C ASN A 257 0.06 39.72 -49.68
N SER A 258 0.07 40.95 -50.21
CA SER A 258 -1.10 41.75 -50.60
C SER A 258 -2.05 41.16 -51.67
N ALA A 259 -1.86 39.89 -52.05
CA ALA A 259 -2.63 39.20 -53.07
C ALA A 259 -3.59 38.12 -52.53
N ASP A 260 -3.43 37.66 -51.28
CA ASP A 260 -4.35 36.68 -50.69
C ASP A 260 -5.48 37.38 -49.91
N PRO A 261 -6.75 37.11 -50.24
CA PRO A 261 -7.88 37.71 -49.58
C PRO A 261 -8.15 36.95 -48.28
N GLU A 262 -8.02 37.66 -47.16
CA GLU A 262 -8.52 37.31 -45.82
C GLU A 262 -7.70 36.28 -45.02
N PRO A 263 -7.18 36.68 -43.84
CA PRO A 263 -6.63 35.74 -42.87
C PRO A 263 -7.73 34.91 -42.19
N TRP A 264 -7.61 33.58 -42.26
CA TRP A 264 -8.43 32.65 -41.49
C TRP A 264 -7.58 31.50 -40.93
N VAL A 265 -8.12 30.82 -39.93
CA VAL A 265 -7.58 29.57 -39.41
C VAL A 265 -8.31 28.40 -40.07
N ASN A 266 -7.63 27.32 -40.46
CA ASN A 266 -8.26 26.16 -41.11
C ASN A 266 -8.51 24.99 -40.14
N GLY A 267 -8.00 25.07 -38.91
CA GLY A 267 -8.30 24.07 -37.91
C GLY A 267 -7.55 24.28 -36.60
N MET A 268 -7.97 23.54 -35.60
CA MET A 268 -7.24 23.38 -34.35
C MET A 268 -7.26 21.92 -33.91
N ALA A 269 -6.25 21.54 -33.14
CA ALA A 269 -6.23 20.25 -32.45
C ALA A 269 -5.52 20.41 -31.12
N ILE A 270 -5.96 19.65 -30.12
CA ILE A 270 -5.28 19.53 -28.85
C ILE A 270 -4.61 18.16 -28.75
N GLY A 271 -3.35 18.13 -28.36
CA GLY A 271 -2.55 16.91 -28.31
C GLY A 271 -1.13 17.17 -27.81
N HIS A 272 -0.20 16.27 -28.12
CA HIS A 272 1.22 16.45 -27.80
C HIS A 272 2.02 16.50 -29.10
N PHE A 273 2.39 17.71 -29.55
CA PHE A 273 2.89 17.96 -30.90
C PHE A 273 4.37 18.33 -30.95
N ALA A 274 4.89 19.00 -29.92
CA ALA A 274 6.29 19.37 -29.84
C ALA A 274 7.16 18.11 -29.79
N ALA A 275 8.34 18.17 -30.42
CA ALA A 275 9.23 17.04 -30.59
C ALA A 275 9.52 16.38 -29.24
N ILE A 276 8.91 15.21 -29.05
CA ILE A 276 9.27 14.33 -27.95
C ILE A 276 10.76 14.08 -28.10
N SER A 277 11.53 14.54 -27.12
CA SER A 277 12.93 14.16 -27.00
C SER A 277 12.98 12.63 -27.07
N ASP A 278 13.85 12.06 -27.92
CA ASP A 278 14.10 10.60 -27.91
C ASP A 278 14.55 10.12 -26.51
N ASP A 279 14.92 11.07 -25.62
CA ASP A 279 15.10 10.89 -24.19
C ASP A 279 13.93 11.49 -23.37
N PRO A 280 12.85 10.72 -23.15
CA PRO A 280 11.70 11.14 -22.35
C PRO A 280 12.04 11.44 -20.88
N SER A 281 13.25 11.17 -20.39
CA SER A 281 13.68 11.62 -19.04
C SER A 281 13.94 13.12 -18.95
N THR A 282 14.00 13.82 -20.10
CA THR A 282 14.18 15.28 -20.18
C THR A 282 12.86 16.05 -20.30
N GLU A 283 11.72 15.34 -20.43
CA GLU A 283 10.40 15.95 -20.57
C GLU A 283 9.75 16.21 -19.21
N ALA A 284 9.85 17.45 -18.74
CA ALA A 284 9.28 17.86 -17.46
C ALA A 284 7.76 18.12 -17.51
N ALA A 285 7.14 18.25 -18.69
CA ALA A 285 5.74 18.66 -18.82
C ALA A 285 4.99 17.85 -19.89
N PHE A 286 4.10 16.95 -19.46
CA PHE A 286 3.14 16.23 -20.32
C PHE A 286 1.88 17.07 -20.60
N ASN A 287 1.94 18.39 -20.45
CA ASN A 287 0.76 19.23 -20.67
C ASN A 287 0.32 19.12 -22.12
N GLN A 288 -1.00 19.01 -22.32
CA GLN A 288 -1.57 19.11 -23.66
C GLN A 288 -1.20 20.46 -24.28
N GLN A 289 -0.89 20.41 -25.57
CA GLN A 289 -0.49 21.54 -26.40
C GLN A 289 -1.62 21.86 -27.37
N ILE A 290 -1.64 23.10 -27.81
CA ILE A 290 -2.63 23.63 -28.73
C ILE A 290 -1.96 23.75 -30.09
N ALA A 291 -2.46 23.07 -31.11
CA ALA A 291 -2.04 23.29 -32.48
C ALA A 291 -3.11 24.09 -33.24
N ALA A 292 -2.69 25.13 -33.94
CA ALA A 292 -3.52 25.96 -34.81
C ALA A 292 -2.99 25.89 -36.24
N LEU A 293 -3.85 25.56 -37.21
CA LEU A 293 -3.52 25.57 -38.63
C LEU A 293 -4.02 26.88 -39.24
N THR A 294 -3.12 27.66 -39.83
CA THR A 294 -3.44 28.90 -40.54
C THR A 294 -3.74 28.64 -42.02
N ASN A 295 -4.31 29.64 -42.71
CA ASN A 295 -4.57 29.59 -44.14
C ASN A 295 -3.31 29.33 -44.99
N ASP A 296 -2.19 29.95 -44.64
CA ASP A 296 -0.92 29.82 -45.37
C ASP A 296 -0.22 28.46 -45.16
N GLY A 297 -0.90 27.51 -44.51
CA GLY A 297 -0.40 26.18 -44.20
C GLY A 297 0.59 26.16 -43.04
N THR A 298 0.57 27.16 -42.18
CA THR A 298 1.41 27.17 -40.99
C THR A 298 0.68 26.48 -39.84
N VAL A 299 1.36 25.53 -39.18
CA VAL A 299 0.91 24.91 -37.94
C VAL A 299 1.69 25.55 -36.79
N GLU A 300 0.99 26.29 -35.95
CA GLU A 300 1.51 26.94 -34.74
C GLU A 300 1.16 26.09 -33.52
N VAL A 301 2.15 25.71 -32.72
CA VAL A 301 1.98 24.90 -31.52
C VAL A 301 2.23 25.74 -30.28
N TYR A 302 1.27 25.79 -29.36
CA TYR A 302 1.34 26.53 -28.11
C TYR A 302 1.30 25.57 -26.91
N ALA A 303 1.93 25.95 -25.80
CA ALA A 303 1.78 25.29 -24.50
C ALA A 303 1.29 26.26 -23.43
N VAL A 304 0.76 25.68 -22.35
CA VAL A 304 0.36 26.43 -21.17
C VAL A 304 1.19 25.93 -19.98
N SER A 305 1.92 26.86 -19.36
CA SER A 305 3.00 26.55 -18.42
C SER A 305 2.50 25.93 -17.11
N ASN A 306 1.38 26.42 -16.56
CA ASN A 306 0.91 25.97 -15.24
C ASN A 306 -0.54 26.40 -14.88
N PRO A 307 -1.59 25.78 -15.47
CA PRO A 307 -2.97 26.01 -15.04
C PRO A 307 -3.17 25.53 -13.59
N PRO A 308 -3.99 26.22 -12.78
CA PRO A 308 -4.90 27.31 -13.14
C PRO A 308 -4.27 28.71 -12.94
N VAL A 309 -3.01 28.78 -12.49
CA VAL A 309 -2.35 30.04 -12.05
C VAL A 309 -1.88 30.88 -13.25
N ASP A 310 -1.31 30.24 -14.25
CA ASP A 310 -0.94 30.87 -15.52
C ASP A 310 -1.48 30.04 -16.68
N ILE A 311 -2.57 30.55 -17.25
CA ILE A 311 -3.25 29.97 -18.40
C ILE A 311 -2.84 30.62 -19.72
N THR A 312 -1.81 31.48 -19.73
CA THR A 312 -1.36 32.19 -20.93
C THR A 312 -0.73 31.22 -21.94
N PRO A 313 -1.30 31.03 -23.14
CA PRO A 313 -0.67 30.19 -24.15
C PRO A 313 0.63 30.80 -24.65
N GLN A 314 1.69 29.99 -24.75
CA GLN A 314 3.03 30.37 -25.21
C GLN A 314 3.36 29.60 -26.48
N LEU A 315 3.73 30.31 -27.56
CA LEU A 315 4.13 29.68 -28.82
C LEU A 315 5.42 28.88 -28.63
N LEU A 316 5.36 27.57 -28.88
CA LEU A 316 6.48 26.65 -28.77
C LEU A 316 7.17 26.40 -30.10
N ALA A 317 6.38 26.15 -31.16
CA ALA A 317 6.90 25.74 -32.45
C ALA A 317 6.01 26.19 -33.60
N THR A 318 6.61 26.31 -34.78
CA THR A 318 5.93 26.66 -36.02
C THR A 318 6.44 25.74 -37.11
N SER A 319 5.54 25.09 -37.84
CA SER A 319 5.85 24.20 -38.97
C SER A 319 5.00 24.57 -40.18
N LYS A 320 5.45 24.23 -41.39
CA LYS A 320 4.68 24.50 -42.62
C LYS A 320 4.29 23.19 -43.29
N VAL A 321 3.00 22.98 -43.51
CA VAL A 321 2.48 21.85 -44.31
C VAL A 321 2.63 22.13 -45.81
N ASP A 322 2.65 21.07 -46.61
CA ASP A 322 2.91 21.13 -48.05
C ASP A 322 1.90 22.06 -48.76
N ALA A 323 2.40 22.88 -49.69
CA ALA A 323 1.63 23.86 -50.45
C ALA A 323 0.57 23.21 -51.37
N GLY A 324 0.60 21.88 -51.55
CA GLY A 324 -0.36 21.13 -52.35
C GLY A 324 -1.75 20.92 -51.74
N LEU A 325 -1.99 21.35 -50.48
CA LEU A 325 -3.27 21.11 -49.78
C LEU A 325 -4.40 22.12 -50.14
N ASN A 326 -4.16 23.08 -51.04
CA ASN A 326 -5.14 24.11 -51.47
C ASN A 326 -5.92 24.75 -50.30
N LEU A 327 -5.25 25.01 -49.18
CA LEU A 327 -5.82 25.59 -47.94
C LEU A 327 -6.39 27.02 -48.11
N ASN A 328 -6.14 27.64 -49.27
CA ASN A 328 -6.61 28.97 -49.66
C ASN A 328 -7.82 28.93 -50.62
N GLU A 329 -8.17 27.79 -51.21
CA GLU A 329 -9.30 27.67 -52.15
C GLU A 329 -10.60 27.31 -51.42
N ARG A 330 -11.02 28.16 -50.47
CA ARG A 330 -12.38 28.02 -49.94
C ARG A 330 -13.36 28.57 -50.97
N ALA A 331 -14.21 27.70 -51.53
CA ALA A 331 -15.25 28.15 -52.44
C ALA A 331 -16.22 29.07 -51.67
N SER A 332 -16.57 30.22 -52.23
CA SER A 332 -17.50 31.20 -51.63
C SER A 332 -18.92 30.67 -51.37
N SER A 333 -19.16 29.38 -51.61
CA SER A 333 -20.41 28.65 -51.38
C SER A 333 -20.32 27.59 -50.27
N GLU A 334 -19.18 27.40 -49.62
CA GLU A 334 -19.05 26.41 -48.54
C GLU A 334 -19.57 26.96 -47.21
N GLU A 335 -20.72 26.44 -46.77
CA GLU A 335 -21.39 26.77 -45.50
C GLU A 335 -20.83 25.98 -44.29
N THR A 336 -19.80 25.15 -44.49
CA THR A 336 -19.22 24.27 -43.46
C THR A 336 -17.88 24.78 -42.96
N PHE A 337 -17.76 24.90 -41.64
CA PHE A 337 -16.56 25.31 -40.88
C PHE A 337 -16.13 24.13 -39.99
N THR A 338 -15.41 23.18 -40.57
CA THR A 338 -14.87 22.01 -39.85
C THR A 338 -13.36 22.09 -39.77
N SER A 339 -12.76 21.68 -38.65
CA SER A 339 -11.31 21.67 -38.46
C SER A 339 -10.62 20.69 -39.41
N TRP A 340 -9.57 21.14 -40.10
CA TRP A 340 -8.70 20.29 -40.94
C TRP A 340 -7.57 19.63 -40.15
N LEU A 341 -7.49 19.91 -38.84
CA LEU A 341 -6.45 19.42 -37.96
C LEU A 341 -7.07 18.49 -36.92
N VAL A 342 -6.48 17.31 -36.75
CA VAL A 342 -6.86 16.31 -35.75
C VAL A 342 -5.58 15.80 -35.09
N SER A 343 -5.62 15.54 -33.79
CA SER A 343 -4.49 14.93 -33.08
C SER A 343 -4.52 13.41 -33.23
N GLY A 344 -3.35 12.79 -33.32
CA GLY A 344 -3.23 11.34 -33.39
C GLY A 344 -1.82 10.87 -33.13
N ASP A 345 -1.69 9.73 -32.46
CA ASP A 345 -0.40 9.07 -32.23
C ASP A 345 -0.12 8.02 -33.32
N LEU A 346 0.29 8.52 -34.49
CA LEU A 346 0.62 7.66 -35.63
C LEU A 346 1.91 6.84 -35.43
N GLN A 347 2.64 7.06 -34.34
CA GLN A 347 3.92 6.41 -34.04
C GLN A 347 3.83 5.36 -32.93
N GLY A 348 2.65 5.17 -32.30
CA GLY A 348 2.44 4.18 -31.23
C GLY A 348 3.26 4.46 -29.96
N ARG A 349 3.51 5.74 -29.67
CA ARG A 349 4.27 6.20 -28.48
C ARG A 349 3.40 6.38 -27.25
N SER A 350 2.08 6.34 -27.38
CA SER A 350 1.07 6.48 -26.33
C SER A 350 0.32 5.18 -26.11
N ALA A 351 -0.10 4.95 -24.87
CA ALA A 351 -0.99 3.85 -24.51
C ALA A 351 -2.29 4.43 -23.99
N ARG A 352 -3.43 3.91 -24.45
CA ARG A 352 -4.73 4.29 -23.92
C ARG A 352 -5.07 3.42 -22.73
N LEU A 353 -5.36 4.07 -21.62
CA LEU A 353 -5.78 3.42 -20.38
C LEU A 353 -7.31 3.39 -20.32
N GLY A 354 -7.88 2.25 -19.95
CA GLY A 354 -9.30 2.15 -19.60
C GLY A 354 -9.58 2.71 -18.20
N PRO A 355 -10.86 2.73 -17.79
CA PRO A 355 -11.23 3.15 -16.43
C PRO A 355 -10.52 2.27 -15.39
N PRO A 356 -10.00 2.86 -14.31
CA PRO A 356 -9.27 2.09 -13.32
C PRO A 356 -10.22 1.26 -12.48
N SER A 357 -9.72 0.11 -12.06
CA SER A 357 -10.25 -0.61 -10.91
C SER A 357 -9.52 -0.18 -9.65
N ILE A 358 -10.24 -0.05 -8.54
CA ILE A 358 -9.69 0.43 -7.28
C ILE A 358 -9.70 -0.71 -6.26
N VAL A 359 -8.54 -0.99 -5.69
CA VAL A 359 -8.38 -1.87 -4.54
C VAL A 359 -8.01 -1.02 -3.34
N SER A 360 -8.81 -1.13 -2.29
CA SER A 360 -8.52 -0.50 -1.00
C SER A 360 -8.05 -1.53 0.01
N VAL A 361 -6.88 -1.30 0.59
CA VAL A 361 -6.39 -2.02 1.75
C VAL A 361 -6.60 -1.12 2.96
N SER A 362 -7.50 -1.54 3.87
CA SER A 362 -7.92 -0.73 5.02
C SER A 362 -6.85 -0.64 6.11
N SER A 363 -6.11 -1.72 6.35
CA SER A 363 -4.99 -1.76 7.28
C SER A 363 -3.95 -2.78 6.85
N HIS A 364 -2.69 -2.38 6.78
CA HIS A 364 -1.55 -3.26 6.59
C HIS A 364 -0.44 -2.88 7.56
N SER A 365 0.01 -3.84 8.36
CA SER A 365 1.08 -3.69 9.34
C SER A 365 2.31 -4.47 8.91
N GLN A 366 3.46 -3.80 8.92
CA GLN A 366 4.76 -4.41 8.67
C GLN A 366 5.87 -3.59 9.36
N PRO A 367 7.02 -4.18 9.72
CA PRO A 367 8.16 -3.46 10.22
C PRO A 367 8.84 -2.68 9.09
N SER A 368 9.35 -1.51 9.44
CA SER A 368 10.32 -0.73 8.66
C SER A 368 11.75 -1.06 9.11
N VAL A 369 11.94 -1.27 10.42
CA VAL A 369 13.23 -1.62 11.04
C VAL A 369 13.03 -2.70 12.10
N ILE A 370 13.92 -3.69 12.13
CA ILE A 370 13.97 -4.74 13.14
C ILE A 370 15.35 -4.73 13.81
N LEU A 371 15.36 -4.52 15.12
CA LEU A 371 16.52 -4.71 15.97
C LEU A 371 16.42 -6.05 16.69
N GLY A 372 17.16 -7.05 16.22
CA GLY A 372 17.17 -8.40 16.75
C GLY A 372 17.84 -8.48 18.11
N ALA A 373 17.28 -9.28 19.02
CA ALA A 373 17.92 -9.57 20.29
C ALA A 373 19.07 -10.58 20.10
N PRO A 374 20.21 -10.40 20.79
CA PRO A 374 21.28 -11.39 20.79
C PRO A 374 20.77 -12.77 21.24
N PRO A 375 21.28 -13.88 20.68
CA PRO A 375 20.85 -15.22 21.06
C PRO A 375 21.18 -15.49 22.52
N MET A 376 20.16 -15.85 23.29
CA MET A 376 20.24 -16.19 24.71
C MET A 376 19.66 -17.59 24.93
N HIS A 377 20.15 -18.31 25.95
CA HIS A 377 19.64 -19.63 26.28
C HIS A 377 19.33 -19.78 27.77
N VAL A 378 18.14 -20.32 28.06
CA VAL A 378 17.72 -20.80 29.37
C VAL A 378 16.87 -22.05 29.14
N ASP A 379 17.10 -23.10 29.93
CA ASP A 379 16.32 -24.32 29.79
C ASP A 379 16.26 -25.18 31.07
N TYR A 380 15.32 -26.13 31.10
CA TYR A 380 15.25 -27.17 32.12
C TYR A 380 16.04 -28.41 31.67
N VAL A 381 17.26 -28.56 32.17
CA VAL A 381 18.18 -29.61 31.73
C VAL A 381 19.03 -30.16 32.86
N LEU A 382 19.78 -31.21 32.56
CA LEU A 382 20.81 -31.74 33.45
C LEU A 382 22.15 -31.05 33.15
N PRO A 383 22.59 -30.05 33.97
CA PRO A 383 23.71 -29.19 33.62
C PRO A 383 25.05 -29.93 33.52
N TYR A 384 25.34 -30.81 34.48
CA TYR A 384 26.66 -31.45 34.59
C TYR A 384 26.53 -32.95 34.78
N VAL A 385 26.32 -33.77 33.76
CA VAL A 385 26.07 -35.22 33.98
C VAL A 385 27.22 -35.99 34.63
N SER A 386 28.47 -35.48 34.60
CA SER A 386 29.59 -36.14 35.28
C SER A 386 29.61 -35.93 36.79
N THR A 387 28.87 -34.94 37.30
CA THR A 387 28.90 -34.51 38.72
C THR A 387 27.50 -34.25 39.32
N SER A 388 26.49 -34.07 38.49
CA SER A 388 25.08 -33.80 38.82
C SER A 388 24.19 -34.92 38.30
N THR A 389 23.22 -35.30 39.12
CA THR A 389 22.15 -36.25 38.77
C THR A 389 20.77 -35.59 38.85
N THR A 390 20.75 -34.27 39.04
CA THR A 390 19.54 -33.48 39.28
C THR A 390 19.31 -32.52 38.13
N TRP A 391 18.14 -32.60 37.52
CA TRP A 391 17.64 -31.64 36.54
C TRP A 391 17.29 -30.31 37.22
N ASP A 392 17.61 -29.20 36.59
CA ASP A 392 17.39 -27.85 37.12
C ASP A 392 17.09 -26.87 35.98
N VAL A 393 16.56 -25.70 36.31
CA VAL A 393 16.47 -24.58 35.38
C VAL A 393 17.83 -23.88 35.35
N VAL A 394 18.44 -23.86 34.17
CA VAL A 394 19.80 -23.35 33.96
C VAL A 394 19.72 -22.12 33.07
N ASN A 395 20.15 -20.98 33.59
CA ASN A 395 20.36 -19.77 32.79
C ASN A 395 21.79 -19.77 32.26
N PHE A 396 21.97 -20.08 30.98
CA PHE A 396 23.28 -20.12 30.34
C PHE A 396 23.77 -18.72 29.97
N SER A 397 22.85 -17.88 29.47
CA SER A 397 23.20 -16.56 28.92
C SER A 397 22.10 -15.51 28.88
N ALA A 398 20.91 -15.79 29.39
CA ALA A 398 19.79 -14.84 29.43
C ALA A 398 20.02 -13.72 30.47
N VAL A 399 20.64 -12.62 30.03
CA VAL A 399 20.89 -11.42 30.83
C VAL A 399 20.51 -10.16 30.03
N PRO A 400 19.25 -10.03 29.57
CA PRO A 400 18.82 -9.02 28.58
C PRO A 400 19.13 -7.56 28.97
N ASP A 401 19.25 -7.25 30.26
CA ASP A 401 19.60 -5.89 30.73
C ASP A 401 21.02 -5.48 30.32
N THR A 402 21.94 -6.43 30.16
CA THR A 402 23.35 -6.20 29.84
C THR A 402 23.89 -7.02 28.66
N PHE A 403 23.11 -7.97 28.15
CA PHE A 403 23.31 -8.66 26.87
C PHE A 403 22.21 -8.25 25.87
N ASN A 404 22.42 -7.11 25.24
CA ASN A 404 21.48 -6.50 24.30
C ASN A 404 22.21 -5.91 23.08
N SER A 405 21.44 -5.60 22.04
CA SER A 405 21.89 -4.91 20.84
C SER A 405 21.29 -3.51 20.76
N SER A 406 21.97 -2.59 20.08
CA SER A 406 21.47 -1.24 19.73
C SER A 406 22.21 -0.66 18.53
N TYR A 407 21.62 0.31 17.82
CA TYR A 407 22.36 1.07 16.81
C TYR A 407 23.33 2.06 17.47
N THR A 408 24.57 2.12 16.99
CA THR A 408 25.58 3.06 17.48
C THR A 408 25.39 4.42 16.80
N MET A 409 24.46 5.23 17.29
CA MET A 409 24.08 6.51 16.69
C MET A 409 25.08 7.63 17.01
N SER A 410 25.36 8.50 16.03
CA SER A 410 26.28 9.66 16.18
C SER A 410 25.73 10.76 17.09
N GLN A 411 24.40 10.87 17.22
CA GLN A 411 23.77 11.77 18.17
C GLN A 411 22.74 10.99 18.98
N THR A 412 22.92 10.98 20.29
CA THR A 412 21.97 10.44 21.26
C THR A 412 21.03 11.57 21.68
N GLY A 413 19.82 11.64 21.13
CA GLY A 413 18.80 12.60 21.59
C GLY A 413 18.04 13.40 20.53
N SER A 414 18.19 13.09 19.23
CA SER A 414 17.32 13.62 18.17
C SER A 414 16.63 12.48 17.43
N ASN A 415 15.40 12.76 17.01
CA ASN A 415 14.55 11.90 16.19
C ASN A 415 15.18 11.81 14.76
N GLN A 416 16.32 11.12 14.63
CA GLN A 416 17.17 11.12 13.43
C GLN A 416 16.70 10.18 12.32
N SER A 417 15.89 9.20 12.69
CA SER A 417 15.35 8.23 11.75
C SER A 417 13.96 8.68 11.33
N ALA A 418 13.60 8.46 10.06
CA ALA A 418 12.35 8.94 9.48
C ALA A 418 11.74 7.93 8.50
N ASP A 419 10.41 7.73 8.58
CA ASP A 419 9.63 6.99 7.58
C ASP A 419 8.78 7.95 6.77
N THR A 420 8.79 7.80 5.45
CA THR A 420 8.08 8.68 4.51
C THR A 420 7.26 7.85 3.53
N ASN A 421 5.95 8.05 3.52
CA ASN A 421 5.05 7.40 2.56
C ASN A 421 5.30 7.90 1.13
N ARG A 422 5.09 7.04 0.13
CA ARG A 422 5.31 7.35 -1.28
C ARG A 422 4.21 6.79 -2.17
N THR A 423 4.04 7.40 -3.34
CA THR A 423 3.35 6.79 -4.47
C THR A 423 4.29 5.83 -5.18
N SER A 424 3.74 4.80 -5.81
CA SER A 424 4.52 3.82 -6.58
C SER A 424 3.72 3.31 -7.76
N TYR A 425 4.42 2.70 -8.72
CA TYR A 425 3.82 2.10 -9.91
C TYR A 425 4.38 0.72 -10.20
N THR A 426 3.61 -0.12 -10.88
CA THR A 426 4.05 -1.41 -11.41
C THR A 426 3.20 -1.82 -12.61
N TYR A 427 3.45 -3.02 -13.13
CA TYR A 427 2.64 -3.66 -14.15
C TYR A 427 2.05 -4.97 -13.62
N ALA A 428 0.87 -5.33 -14.10
CA ALA A 428 0.20 -6.57 -13.72
C ALA A 428 -0.49 -7.23 -14.91
N THR A 429 -0.71 -8.54 -14.81
CA THR A 429 -1.68 -9.30 -15.61
C THR A 429 -2.73 -9.93 -14.71
N SER A 430 -3.94 -10.11 -15.22
CA SER A 430 -5.03 -10.76 -14.49
C SER A 430 -5.11 -12.25 -14.79
N GLN A 431 -5.21 -13.05 -13.74
CA GLN A 431 -5.46 -14.50 -13.80
C GLN A 431 -6.82 -14.79 -13.16
N GLN A 432 -7.65 -15.60 -13.81
CA GLN A 432 -8.98 -15.97 -13.30
C GLN A 432 -9.01 -17.42 -12.84
N GLY A 433 -9.62 -17.68 -11.69
CA GLY A 433 -9.86 -19.03 -11.16
C GLY A 433 -11.06 -19.05 -10.21
N GLY A 434 -11.95 -20.03 -10.34
CA GLY A 434 -12.96 -20.33 -9.32
C GLY A 434 -13.98 -19.22 -8.96
N GLY A 435 -14.14 -18.16 -9.77
CA GLY A 435 -15.02 -17.02 -9.47
C GLY A 435 -14.33 -15.82 -8.80
N SER A 436 -13.03 -15.93 -8.52
CA SER A 436 -12.15 -14.83 -8.15
C SER A 436 -11.12 -14.56 -9.26
N PHE A 437 -10.40 -13.46 -9.12
CA PHE A 437 -9.24 -13.15 -9.96
C PHE A 437 -8.05 -12.72 -9.09
N SER A 438 -6.84 -12.92 -9.59
CA SER A 438 -5.60 -12.45 -8.98
C SER A 438 -4.76 -11.65 -9.96
N LEU A 439 -3.88 -10.80 -9.42
CA LEU A 439 -3.02 -9.91 -10.20
C LEU A 439 -1.56 -10.30 -10.01
N LYS A 440 -0.91 -10.69 -11.11
CA LYS A 440 0.45 -11.24 -11.12
C LYS A 440 1.40 -10.32 -11.89
N PRO A 441 2.71 -10.31 -11.58
CA PRO A 441 3.67 -9.60 -12.41
C PRO A 441 3.69 -10.13 -13.86
N PRO A 442 3.80 -9.26 -14.87
CA PRO A 442 3.96 -9.67 -16.26
C PRO A 442 5.43 -9.94 -16.61
N TYR A 443 5.65 -10.58 -17.76
CA TYR A 443 6.99 -10.64 -18.35
C TYR A 443 7.43 -9.26 -18.86
N LEU A 444 8.18 -8.55 -18.01
CA LEU A 444 8.57 -7.15 -18.24
C LEU A 444 9.22 -6.87 -19.60
N PRO A 445 10.07 -7.73 -20.20
CA PRO A 445 10.66 -7.45 -21.51
C PRO A 445 9.66 -7.33 -22.67
N ALA A 446 8.44 -7.89 -22.54
CA ALA A 446 7.39 -7.72 -23.55
C ALA A 446 6.73 -6.33 -23.53
N ILE A 447 6.90 -5.57 -22.45
CA ILE A 447 6.31 -4.23 -22.31
C ILE A 447 7.20 -3.19 -23.00
N SER A 448 6.59 -2.32 -23.82
CA SER A 448 7.30 -1.30 -24.60
C SER A 448 8.09 -0.32 -23.72
N GLY A 449 9.24 0.14 -24.22
CA GLY A 449 10.09 1.09 -23.50
C GLY A 449 9.43 2.46 -23.29
N SER A 450 8.62 2.92 -24.25
CA SER A 450 7.87 4.18 -24.15
C SER A 450 6.85 4.14 -23.01
N LEU A 451 6.05 3.07 -22.91
CA LEU A 451 5.09 2.90 -21.82
C LEU A 451 5.78 2.88 -20.45
N LYS A 452 6.96 2.22 -20.36
CA LYS A 452 7.78 2.21 -19.14
C LYS A 452 8.17 3.60 -18.69
N THR A 453 8.73 4.40 -19.59
CA THR A 453 9.18 5.76 -19.23
C THR A 453 8.01 6.68 -18.92
N THR A 454 6.93 6.65 -19.70
CA THR A 454 5.75 7.50 -19.43
C THR A 454 5.12 7.18 -18.08
N THR A 455 4.98 5.89 -17.73
CA THR A 455 4.42 5.48 -16.44
C THR A 455 5.31 5.94 -15.29
N LYS A 456 6.64 5.78 -15.42
CA LYS A 456 7.61 6.26 -14.44
C LYS A 456 7.48 7.77 -14.21
N ASN A 457 7.60 8.56 -15.27
CA ASN A 457 7.54 10.02 -15.18
C ASN A 457 6.20 10.48 -14.59
N LYS A 458 5.10 9.78 -14.93
CA LYS A 458 3.78 10.09 -14.36
C LYS A 458 3.73 9.85 -12.85
N ASN A 459 4.28 8.74 -12.37
CA ASN A 459 4.37 8.47 -10.94
C ASN A 459 5.21 9.53 -10.21
N GLU A 460 6.36 9.91 -10.77
CA GLU A 460 7.23 10.93 -10.21
C GLU A 460 6.52 12.30 -10.10
N GLN A 461 5.84 12.74 -11.16
CA GLN A 461 5.06 14.00 -11.15
C GLN A 461 3.93 14.00 -10.11
N VAL A 462 3.19 12.89 -9.97
CA VAL A 462 2.13 12.76 -8.96
C VAL A 462 2.74 12.85 -7.55
N GLY A 463 3.88 12.19 -7.32
CA GLY A 463 4.60 12.25 -6.05
C GLY A 463 5.04 13.66 -5.66
N GLU A 464 5.55 14.44 -6.61
CA GLU A 464 5.94 15.85 -6.40
C GLU A 464 4.74 16.76 -6.13
N SER A 465 3.67 16.60 -6.91
CA SER A 465 2.52 17.51 -6.94
C SER A 465 1.67 17.47 -5.67
N TYR A 466 1.46 16.28 -5.11
CA TYR A 466 0.57 16.08 -3.98
C TYR A 466 1.28 16.08 -2.62
N GLN A 467 2.61 16.23 -2.60
CA GLN A 467 3.44 16.17 -1.39
C GLN A 467 3.00 15.05 -0.42
N PHE A 468 2.69 13.87 -0.97
CA PHE A 468 2.32 12.68 -0.17
C PHE A 468 3.42 12.33 0.88
N THR A 469 4.60 12.91 0.70
CA THR A 469 5.79 12.96 1.57
C THR A 469 5.61 13.55 2.98
N GLN A 470 4.47 14.13 3.36
CA GLN A 470 4.38 14.87 4.65
C GLN A 470 4.02 14.06 5.91
N ASN A 471 3.66 12.78 5.83
CA ASN A 471 3.54 11.95 7.03
C ASN A 471 4.90 11.37 7.39
N GLU A 472 5.82 12.24 7.82
CA GLU A 472 7.13 11.84 8.33
C GLU A 472 7.01 11.44 9.80
N PHE A 473 7.26 10.17 10.10
CA PHE A 473 7.39 9.72 11.49
C PHE A 473 8.85 9.59 11.85
N THR A 474 9.21 10.11 13.02
CA THR A 474 10.59 10.04 13.48
C THR A 474 10.75 9.23 14.77
N TYR A 475 11.78 8.38 14.80
CA TYR A 475 12.08 7.47 15.90
C TYR A 475 13.56 7.48 16.28
N ASP A 476 13.84 6.90 17.46
CA ASP A 476 15.20 6.74 17.99
C ASP A 476 15.62 5.26 17.92
N ALA A 477 16.50 4.96 16.96
CA ALA A 477 17.06 3.62 16.75
C ALA A 477 18.15 3.24 17.78
N SER A 478 18.57 4.16 18.68
CA SER A 478 19.53 3.85 19.75
C SER A 478 18.95 3.01 20.90
N THR A 479 17.66 2.68 20.83
CA THR A 479 16.97 1.79 21.77
C THR A 479 17.69 0.45 21.85
N THR A 480 17.80 -0.11 23.07
CA THR A 480 18.36 -1.44 23.30
C THR A 480 17.27 -2.50 23.28
N THR A 481 17.59 -3.69 22.75
CA THR A 481 16.70 -4.86 22.87
C THR A 481 16.50 -5.29 24.31
N GLY A 482 15.37 -5.94 24.58
CA GLY A 482 15.11 -6.63 25.85
C GLY A 482 15.32 -8.14 25.71
N PHE A 483 14.46 -8.92 26.35
CA PHE A 483 14.39 -10.37 26.18
C PHE A 483 13.63 -10.78 24.90
N GLY A 484 13.98 -10.14 23.79
CA GLY A 484 13.29 -10.25 22.50
C GLY A 484 13.58 -9.04 21.60
N ASP A 485 13.24 -9.16 20.33
CA ASP A 485 13.48 -8.13 19.32
C ASP A 485 12.73 -6.83 19.65
N GLU A 486 13.25 -5.73 19.12
CA GLU A 486 12.53 -4.46 19.04
C GLU A 486 12.19 -4.17 17.58
N ILE A 487 10.93 -3.83 17.31
CA ILE A 487 10.47 -3.50 15.96
C ILE A 487 9.94 -2.08 15.90
N TRP A 488 10.25 -1.40 14.80
CA TRP A 488 9.56 -0.17 14.40
C TRP A 488 8.70 -0.52 13.20
N TYR A 489 7.38 -0.41 13.38
CA TYR A 489 6.43 -0.80 12.37
C TYR A 489 5.49 0.33 12.01
N ASP A 490 4.93 0.20 10.81
CA ASP A 490 3.96 1.10 10.27
C ASP A 490 2.65 0.35 10.02
N VAL A 491 1.54 1.01 10.32
CA VAL A 491 0.18 0.60 9.99
C VAL A 491 -0.32 1.58 8.95
N SER A 492 -0.55 1.11 7.74
CA SER A 492 -0.96 1.95 6.62
C SER A 492 -2.28 1.49 6.03
N SER A 493 -3.09 2.44 5.59
CA SER A 493 -4.05 2.18 4.51
C SER A 493 -3.38 2.50 3.17
N PHE A 494 -3.77 1.80 2.12
CA PHE A 494 -3.16 1.94 0.81
C PHE A 494 -4.20 1.74 -0.29
N TYR A 495 -4.11 2.54 -1.35
CA TYR A 495 -4.99 2.46 -2.51
C TYR A 495 -4.19 2.05 -3.72
N VAL A 496 -4.69 1.07 -4.46
CA VAL A 496 -4.09 0.58 -5.70
C VAL A 496 -5.09 0.76 -6.84
N TYR A 497 -4.63 1.41 -7.91
CA TYR A 497 -5.40 1.73 -9.09
C TYR A 497 -4.85 0.92 -10.26
N TYR A 498 -5.68 0.02 -10.80
CA TYR A 498 -5.33 -0.83 -11.93
C TYR A 498 -5.99 -0.31 -13.19
N TYR A 499 -5.19 0.27 -14.09
CA TYR A 499 -5.64 0.77 -15.38
C TYR A 499 -5.36 -0.29 -16.46
N PRO A 500 -6.38 -0.90 -17.08
CA PRO A 500 -6.15 -1.79 -18.20
C PRO A 500 -5.54 -1.00 -19.36
N VAL A 501 -4.48 -1.54 -19.95
CA VAL A 501 -3.89 -1.00 -21.18
C VAL A 501 -4.67 -1.54 -22.36
N LEU A 502 -5.55 -0.72 -22.91
CA LEU A 502 -6.50 -1.16 -23.92
C LEU A 502 -5.76 -1.62 -25.18
N GLY A 503 -6.16 -2.77 -25.72
CA GLY A 503 -5.54 -3.39 -26.89
C GLY A 503 -4.15 -4.01 -26.65
N GLN A 504 -3.68 -4.13 -25.41
CA GLN A 504 -2.41 -4.77 -25.10
C GLN A 504 -2.57 -5.97 -24.18
N THR A 505 -2.01 -7.09 -24.63
CA THR A 505 -1.88 -8.33 -23.87
C THR A 505 -0.41 -8.69 -23.76
N VAL A 506 -0.03 -9.32 -22.65
CA VAL A 506 1.34 -9.79 -22.41
C VAL A 506 1.33 -11.13 -21.71
N CYS A 507 2.45 -11.86 -21.83
CA CYS A 507 2.62 -13.09 -21.08
C CYS A 507 2.81 -12.82 -19.58
N PRO A 508 2.27 -13.68 -18.70
CA PRO A 508 2.61 -13.69 -17.28
C PRO A 508 4.11 -13.87 -17.06
N ALA A 509 4.67 -13.37 -15.95
CA ALA A 509 6.12 -13.44 -15.67
C ALA A 509 6.69 -14.87 -15.72
N ASP A 510 5.89 -15.87 -15.31
CA ASP A 510 6.31 -17.28 -15.22
C ASP A 510 6.52 -17.93 -16.59
N ASN A 511 5.98 -17.34 -17.66
CA ASN A 511 6.11 -17.80 -19.04
C ASN A 511 6.75 -16.69 -19.89
N GLY A 512 8.08 -16.56 -19.86
CA GLY A 512 8.82 -15.52 -20.58
C GLY A 512 8.50 -15.44 -22.10
N THR A 513 7.98 -16.52 -22.69
CA THR A 513 7.28 -16.49 -23.98
C THR A 513 6.07 -17.42 -23.90
N CYS A 514 4.90 -16.96 -24.34
CA CYS A 514 3.66 -17.72 -24.36
C CYS A 514 2.98 -17.60 -25.75
N ALA A 515 2.02 -18.48 -26.05
CA ALA A 515 1.24 -18.39 -27.28
C ALA A 515 0.24 -17.21 -27.21
N PRO A 516 -0.21 -16.63 -28.34
CA PRO A 516 -1.11 -15.47 -28.33
C PRO A 516 -2.42 -15.67 -27.56
N ASN A 517 -2.90 -16.91 -27.45
CA ASN A 517 -4.09 -17.28 -26.69
C ASN A 517 -3.83 -17.50 -25.18
N GLU A 518 -2.57 -17.42 -24.75
CA GLU A 518 -2.13 -17.52 -23.36
C GLU A 518 -1.73 -16.15 -22.79
N GLU A 519 -1.68 -15.10 -23.63
CA GLU A 519 -1.46 -13.74 -23.19
C GLU A 519 -2.66 -13.22 -22.38
N GLN A 520 -2.36 -12.40 -21.39
CA GLN A 520 -3.35 -11.82 -20.48
C GLN A 520 -3.37 -10.31 -20.62
N GLN A 521 -4.50 -9.69 -20.27
CA GLN A 521 -4.66 -8.24 -20.27
C GLN A 521 -3.57 -7.57 -19.43
N LEU A 522 -2.84 -6.61 -20.02
CA LEU A 522 -1.85 -5.81 -19.32
C LEU A 522 -2.54 -4.70 -18.51
N TYR A 523 -2.09 -4.47 -17.29
CA TYR A 523 -2.49 -3.35 -16.45
C TYR A 523 -1.29 -2.49 -16.09
N VAL A 524 -1.45 -1.16 -16.20
CA VAL A 524 -0.61 -0.21 -15.50
C VAL A 524 -1.19 0.00 -14.12
N THR A 525 -0.37 -0.22 -13.11
CA THR A 525 -0.78 -0.14 -11.72
C THR A 525 -0.14 1.09 -11.09
N PHE A 526 -0.94 1.94 -10.49
CA PHE A 526 -0.47 3.03 -9.63
C PHE A 526 -0.94 2.81 -8.22
N SER A 527 -0.22 3.38 -7.28
CA SER A 527 -0.56 3.25 -5.88
C SER A 527 -0.20 4.48 -5.10
N GLY A 528 -1.00 4.74 -4.08
CA GLY A 528 -0.89 5.92 -3.25
C GLY A 528 -1.15 5.62 -1.79
N PRO A 529 -0.44 6.32 -0.88
CA PRO A 529 -0.60 6.10 0.54
C PRO A 529 -1.94 6.65 1.01
N GLY A 530 -2.59 5.91 1.92
CA GLY A 530 -3.66 6.44 2.74
C GLY A 530 -3.12 7.08 4.02
N SER A 531 -3.91 7.02 5.09
CA SER A 531 -3.42 7.39 6.42
C SER A 531 -2.42 6.34 6.93
N SER A 532 -1.47 6.75 7.76
CA SER A 532 -0.49 5.88 8.42
C SER A 532 -0.41 6.20 9.92
N GLY A 533 -0.19 5.17 10.72
CA GLY A 533 0.18 5.27 12.13
C GLY A 533 1.40 4.38 12.40
N THR A 534 2.34 4.83 13.21
CA THR A 534 3.61 4.13 13.43
C THR A 534 3.94 4.08 14.90
N GLY A 535 4.70 3.09 15.34
CA GLY A 535 5.13 2.99 16.73
C GLY A 535 6.19 1.92 16.92
N PRO A 536 7.10 2.10 17.90
CA PRO A 536 7.90 0.99 18.37
C PRO A 536 7.01 -0.04 19.07
N GLY A 537 7.39 -1.31 19.00
CA GLY A 537 6.77 -2.38 19.76
C GLY A 537 7.78 -3.48 20.09
N PRO A 538 7.62 -4.18 21.23
CA PRO A 538 8.42 -5.37 21.50
C PRO A 538 7.97 -6.47 20.55
N GLY A 539 8.92 -7.13 19.87
CA GLY A 539 8.63 -8.25 18.99
C GLY A 539 8.05 -9.45 19.74
N ALA A 540 8.39 -9.62 21.03
CA ALA A 540 7.88 -10.73 21.84
C ALA A 540 6.36 -10.67 22.04
N THR A 541 5.78 -9.46 22.16
CA THR A 541 4.35 -9.28 22.46
C THR A 541 3.53 -8.86 21.25
N THR A 542 4.13 -8.24 20.22
CA THR A 542 3.41 -7.90 18.97
C THR A 542 3.00 -9.15 18.18
N GLU A 543 1.71 -9.47 18.07
CA GLU A 543 1.30 -10.84 17.74
C GLU A 543 1.39 -11.24 16.28
N TRP A 544 1.34 -10.27 15.37
CA TRP A 544 1.57 -10.54 13.96
C TRP A 544 3.05 -10.62 13.60
N TYR A 545 3.95 -10.24 14.50
CA TYR A 545 5.39 -10.44 14.31
C TYR A 545 5.76 -11.87 14.72
N GLN A 546 6.14 -12.68 13.73
CA GLN A 546 6.26 -14.13 13.83
C GLN A 546 7.67 -14.60 13.41
N PRO A 547 8.73 -14.17 14.14
CA PRO A 547 10.12 -14.49 13.79
C PRO A 547 10.38 -16.00 13.82
N VAL A 548 11.49 -16.42 13.20
CA VAL A 548 11.96 -17.82 13.30
C VAL A 548 12.54 -18.12 14.68
N HIS A 549 13.27 -17.17 15.25
CA HIS A 549 13.88 -17.37 16.56
C HIS A 549 12.88 -17.18 17.72
N GLU A 550 13.16 -17.88 18.80
CA GLU A 550 12.48 -17.85 20.10
C GLU A 550 13.43 -17.24 21.14
N PRO A 551 13.04 -16.15 21.81
CA PRO A 551 13.80 -15.62 22.93
C PRO A 551 14.07 -16.68 24.01
N GLY A 552 15.35 -16.83 24.39
CA GLY A 552 15.75 -17.83 25.39
C GLY A 552 16.05 -19.22 24.82
N ASN A 553 15.96 -19.43 23.50
CA ASN A 553 16.30 -20.71 22.88
C ASN A 553 17.22 -20.56 21.66
N ILE A 554 18.51 -20.86 21.82
CA ILE A 554 19.50 -20.72 20.74
C ILE A 554 19.28 -21.68 19.55
N PHE A 555 18.53 -22.78 19.73
CA PHE A 555 18.27 -23.74 18.65
C PHE A 555 17.24 -23.26 17.63
N SER A 556 16.57 -22.15 17.92
CA SER A 556 15.64 -21.49 17.01
C SER A 556 16.34 -20.50 16.06
N TYR A 557 17.55 -20.06 16.40
CA TYR A 557 18.36 -19.16 15.57
C TYR A 557 19.07 -19.96 14.46
N PRO A 558 19.34 -19.38 13.29
CA PRO A 558 20.22 -20.05 12.32
C PRO A 558 21.62 -20.28 12.92
N TRP A 559 22.35 -21.31 12.47
CA TRP A 559 23.73 -21.55 12.94
C TRP A 559 24.82 -20.90 12.10
N ASN A 560 24.46 -20.32 10.95
CA ASN A 560 25.36 -19.57 10.08
C ASN A 560 24.55 -18.69 9.10
N GLU A 561 25.27 -17.88 8.31
CA GLU A 561 24.72 -17.00 7.27
C GLU A 561 23.90 -17.75 6.21
N THR A 562 24.33 -18.94 5.80
CA THR A 562 23.61 -19.73 4.78
C THR A 562 22.21 -20.10 5.27
N MET A 563 22.08 -20.51 6.53
CA MET A 563 20.78 -20.82 7.13
C MET A 563 19.94 -19.56 7.33
N LEU A 564 20.54 -18.44 7.72
CA LEU A 564 19.82 -17.16 7.80
C LEU A 564 19.23 -16.79 6.44
N ALA A 565 20.02 -16.89 5.36
CA ALA A 565 19.56 -16.56 4.01
C ALA A 565 18.42 -17.48 3.52
N GLN A 566 18.40 -18.76 3.93
CA GLN A 566 17.30 -19.68 3.61
C GLN A 566 16.00 -19.35 4.35
N GLN A 567 16.07 -18.64 5.48
CA GLN A 567 14.90 -18.26 6.28
C GLN A 567 14.17 -17.02 5.74
N ILE A 568 14.76 -16.30 4.79
CA ILE A 568 14.26 -15.02 4.29
C ILE A 568 13.72 -15.19 2.86
N PRO A 569 12.39 -15.11 2.67
CA PRO A 569 11.78 -15.04 1.34
C PRO A 569 12.37 -13.90 0.53
N ASP A 570 12.58 -14.11 -0.77
CA ASP A 570 13.16 -13.14 -1.71
C ASP A 570 14.64 -12.81 -1.48
N GLY A 571 15.33 -13.54 -0.61
CA GLY A 571 16.78 -13.43 -0.44
C GLY A 571 17.25 -12.20 0.36
N VAL A 572 18.54 -12.22 0.68
CA VAL A 572 19.18 -11.28 1.62
C VAL A 572 20.12 -10.35 0.90
N ASP A 573 20.00 -9.05 1.16
CA ASP A 573 20.99 -8.03 0.78
C ASP A 573 21.86 -7.69 2.01
N LEU A 574 23.01 -8.35 2.12
CA LEU A 574 23.86 -8.24 3.30
C LEU A 574 24.64 -6.91 3.31
N LEU A 575 24.43 -6.10 4.36
CA LEU A 575 25.01 -4.76 4.50
C LEU A 575 26.26 -4.71 5.39
N THR A 576 26.72 -5.87 5.86
CA THR A 576 27.83 -6.03 6.80
C THR A 576 28.81 -7.12 6.38
N GLY A 577 30.06 -7.02 6.81
CA GLY A 577 31.03 -8.11 6.65
C GLY A 577 30.90 -9.20 7.72
N PRO A 578 31.51 -10.38 7.51
CA PRO A 578 31.48 -11.46 8.50
C PRO A 578 32.19 -11.03 9.78
N GLN A 579 31.48 -11.16 10.90
CA GLN A 579 31.96 -10.91 12.26
C GLN A 579 31.40 -12.00 13.17
N HIS A 580 32.17 -12.39 14.18
CA HIS A 580 31.67 -13.31 15.20
C HIS A 580 32.35 -13.03 16.54
N PHE A 581 31.71 -13.47 17.60
CA PHE A 581 32.25 -13.48 18.95
C PHE A 581 31.72 -14.70 19.71
N TYR A 582 32.22 -14.89 20.92
CA TYR A 582 31.76 -15.96 21.80
C TYR A 582 31.14 -15.39 23.09
N THR A 583 30.23 -16.14 23.70
CA THR A 583 29.70 -15.89 25.04
C THR A 583 30.73 -16.21 26.13
N ASP A 584 31.84 -15.47 26.14
CA ASP A 584 32.98 -15.63 27.06
C ASP A 584 32.93 -14.67 28.28
N SER A 585 33.97 -14.69 29.13
CA SER A 585 34.06 -13.85 30.35
C SER A 585 34.39 -12.37 30.08
N SER A 586 34.45 -11.93 28.83
CA SER A 586 34.79 -10.55 28.51
C SER A 586 33.57 -9.63 28.63
N SER A 587 33.73 -8.56 29.40
CA SER A 587 32.79 -7.44 29.42
C SER A 587 33.23 -6.42 28.37
N GLN A 588 32.67 -6.52 27.17
CA GLN A 588 33.04 -5.69 26.01
C GLN A 588 31.83 -5.43 25.11
N THR A 589 31.82 -4.28 24.43
CA THR A 589 30.88 -4.01 23.34
C THR A 589 31.46 -4.51 22.02
N GLN A 590 30.82 -5.50 21.41
CA GLN A 590 31.12 -5.91 20.04
C GLN A 590 30.45 -4.95 19.07
N ARG A 591 31.14 -4.56 18.01
CA ARG A 591 30.58 -3.65 17.00
C ARG A 591 30.57 -4.32 15.64
N LEU A 592 29.38 -4.43 15.05
CA LEU A 592 29.22 -4.82 13.66
C LEU A 592 29.10 -3.55 12.82
N GLN A 593 30.08 -3.35 11.94
CA GLN A 593 30.17 -2.16 11.09
C GLN A 593 29.59 -2.41 9.70
N TRP A 594 29.03 -1.34 9.10
CA TRP A 594 28.63 -1.35 7.69
C TRP A 594 29.78 -1.80 6.79
N SER A 595 29.49 -2.61 5.78
CA SER A 595 30.48 -3.16 4.84
C SER A 595 31.28 -2.06 4.12
N SER A 596 30.69 -0.88 3.92
CA SER A 596 31.30 0.24 3.21
C SER A 596 31.92 1.33 4.10
N SER A 597 31.83 1.26 5.44
CA SER A 597 32.07 2.44 6.29
C SER A 597 33.46 2.59 6.92
N ALA A 598 34.31 1.55 6.94
CA ALA A 598 35.61 1.58 7.63
C ALA A 598 35.58 2.21 9.05
N GLY A 599 34.46 2.09 9.77
CA GLY A 599 34.25 2.65 11.10
C GLY A 599 33.84 4.13 11.18
N GLN A 600 33.50 4.76 10.04
CA GLN A 600 32.87 6.08 10.00
C GLN A 600 31.35 5.98 10.10
N ASP A 601 30.73 7.05 10.58
CA ASP A 601 29.27 7.15 10.67
C ASP A 601 28.65 7.22 9.26
N GLN A 602 27.62 6.43 9.00
CA GLN A 602 26.88 6.41 7.74
C GLN A 602 25.38 6.56 8.00
N THR A 603 24.67 7.22 7.09
CA THR A 603 23.21 7.17 7.05
C THR A 603 22.76 5.95 6.24
N ALA A 604 21.72 5.26 6.71
CA ALA A 604 21.14 4.12 6.02
C ALA A 604 19.71 4.43 5.60
N GLY A 605 19.33 4.04 4.40
CA GLY A 605 17.99 4.19 3.86
C GLY A 605 17.48 2.89 3.26
N THR A 606 16.17 2.68 3.32
CA THR A 606 15.52 1.55 2.65
C THR A 606 14.20 1.97 2.02
N THR A 607 13.82 1.30 0.92
CA THR A 607 12.47 1.35 0.35
C THR A 607 11.67 0.15 0.84
N ASN A 608 10.55 0.39 1.53
CA ASN A 608 9.66 -0.68 1.95
C ASN A 608 8.57 -0.89 0.90
N THR A 609 8.53 -2.09 0.33
CA THR A 609 7.41 -2.54 -0.48
C THR A 609 6.29 -3.08 0.40
N HIS A 610 5.11 -3.26 -0.20
CA HIS A 610 3.97 -3.89 0.46
C HIS A 610 4.26 -5.39 0.73
N SER A 611 4.62 -5.76 1.96
CA SER A 611 5.19 -7.08 2.22
C SER A 611 4.16 -8.21 2.16
N TYR A 612 4.51 -9.28 1.43
CA TYR A 612 3.74 -10.54 1.38
C TYR A 612 4.35 -11.63 2.27
N ASP A 613 5.33 -11.28 3.11
CA ASP A 613 5.94 -12.20 4.05
C ASP A 613 5.12 -12.29 5.34
N LYS A 614 4.34 -13.38 5.45
CA LYS A 614 3.56 -13.71 6.63
C LYS A 614 4.34 -13.69 7.95
N SER A 615 5.67 -13.81 7.94
CA SER A 615 6.46 -13.78 9.18
C SER A 615 6.44 -12.42 9.87
N TYR A 616 6.11 -11.34 9.17
CA TYR A 616 6.05 -10.00 9.78
C TYR A 616 5.09 -9.05 9.07
N SER A 617 4.20 -9.52 8.20
CA SER A 617 3.14 -8.68 7.64
C SER A 617 1.74 -9.19 7.98
N LEU A 618 0.85 -8.23 8.25
CA LEU A 618 -0.54 -8.44 8.60
C LEU A 618 -1.42 -7.50 7.78
N THR A 619 -2.46 -8.02 7.15
CA THR A 619 -3.52 -7.21 6.57
C THR A 619 -4.80 -7.40 7.37
N GLY A 620 -5.23 -6.32 8.02
CA GLY A 620 -6.50 -6.24 8.75
C GLY A 620 -7.63 -5.74 7.86
N GLY A 621 -8.87 -6.07 8.22
CA GLY A 621 -10.06 -5.66 7.48
C GLY A 621 -10.24 -6.37 6.13
N LYS A 622 -11.32 -6.08 5.40
CA LYS A 622 -11.54 -6.70 4.07
C LYS A 622 -10.66 -5.97 3.05
N ALA A 623 -9.80 -6.70 2.33
CA ALA A 623 -9.21 -6.16 1.12
C ALA A 623 -10.33 -6.14 0.06
N VAL A 624 -10.95 -4.98 -0.15
CA VAL A 624 -12.07 -4.84 -1.09
C VAL A 624 -11.54 -4.24 -2.37
N GLY A 625 -11.68 -5.00 -3.45
CA GLY A 625 -11.39 -4.55 -4.80
C GLY A 625 -12.45 -5.12 -5.73
N LYS A 626 -13.13 -4.25 -6.46
CA LYS A 626 -13.99 -4.67 -7.58
C LYS A 626 -13.30 -4.24 -8.85
N ILE A 627 -12.88 -5.20 -9.66
CA ILE A 627 -12.56 -4.91 -11.05
C ILE A 627 -13.89 -4.79 -11.79
N LEU A 628 -14.10 -3.61 -12.40
CA LEU A 628 -15.26 -3.32 -13.25
C LEU A 628 -14.81 -3.34 -14.72
N ASP A 629 -14.13 -4.40 -15.11
CA ASP A 629 -13.81 -4.68 -16.50
C ASP A 629 -14.95 -5.49 -17.12
N VAL A 630 -15.26 -5.25 -18.40
CA VAL A 630 -16.39 -5.81 -19.15
C VAL A 630 -16.34 -7.35 -19.18
N ASN A 631 -15.14 -7.93 -18.97
CA ASN A 631 -14.89 -9.38 -18.99
C ASN A 631 -14.56 -10.02 -17.62
N LEU A 632 -14.41 -9.24 -16.54
CA LEU A 632 -14.01 -9.75 -15.22
C LEU A 632 -15.01 -9.32 -14.15
N GLN A 633 -15.92 -10.23 -13.78
CA GLN A 633 -16.76 -10.10 -12.59
C GLN A 633 -16.28 -11.11 -11.54
N GLY A 634 -15.84 -10.63 -10.38
CA GLY A 634 -15.37 -11.47 -9.29
C GLY A 634 -14.77 -10.67 -8.14
N ASN A 635 -14.50 -11.35 -7.01
CA ASN A 635 -13.77 -10.78 -5.89
C ASN A 635 -12.26 -10.92 -6.15
N LEU A 636 -11.47 -9.93 -5.73
CA LEU A 636 -10.01 -9.99 -5.75
C LEU A 636 -9.52 -11.03 -4.72
N ASP A 637 -8.74 -12.01 -5.17
CA ASP A 637 -7.89 -12.78 -4.27
C ASP A 637 -6.64 -11.96 -3.95
N TYR A 638 -6.66 -11.31 -2.80
CA TYR A 638 -5.61 -10.39 -2.40
C TYR A 638 -4.29 -11.12 -2.08
N ASN A 639 -4.32 -12.26 -1.38
CA ASN A 639 -3.10 -12.98 -1.02
C ASN A 639 -2.47 -13.67 -2.25
N ASP A 640 -3.26 -14.00 -3.27
CA ASP A 640 -2.73 -14.48 -4.56
C ASP A 640 -2.28 -13.32 -5.49
N SER A 641 -2.56 -12.06 -5.18
CA SER A 641 -2.23 -10.91 -6.04
C SER A 641 -0.81 -10.36 -5.83
N SER A 642 0.20 -11.17 -6.18
CA SER A 642 1.62 -10.87 -5.95
C SER A 642 2.15 -9.63 -6.67
N SER A 643 1.47 -9.05 -7.67
CA SER A 643 1.91 -7.77 -8.25
C SER A 643 1.90 -6.63 -7.22
N ILE A 644 1.06 -6.71 -6.19
CA ILE A 644 0.99 -5.69 -5.13
C ILE A 644 2.30 -5.64 -4.33
N SER A 645 3.00 -6.76 -4.16
CA SER A 645 4.26 -6.80 -3.39
C SER A 645 5.43 -6.09 -4.06
N THR A 646 5.27 -5.74 -5.35
CA THR A 646 6.25 -4.96 -6.11
C THR A 646 6.10 -3.45 -5.94
N LEU A 647 5.01 -2.99 -5.31
CA LEU A 647 4.74 -1.57 -5.09
C LEU A 647 5.47 -1.05 -3.85
N ILE A 648 6.17 0.06 -4.00
CA ILE A 648 6.81 0.80 -2.91
C ILE A 648 5.73 1.53 -2.13
N LYS A 649 5.71 1.34 -0.81
CA LYS A 649 4.75 2.00 0.08
C LYS A 649 5.39 3.17 0.81
N SER A 650 6.62 2.99 1.26
CA SER A 650 7.36 4.02 2.01
C SER A 650 8.86 3.92 1.77
N SER A 651 9.58 4.97 2.15
CA SER A 651 11.03 4.96 2.32
C SER A 651 11.36 5.28 3.77
N SER A 652 12.24 4.49 4.37
CA SER A 652 12.74 4.67 5.72
C SER A 652 14.19 5.15 5.68
N SER A 653 14.58 5.96 6.66
CA SER A 653 15.97 6.33 6.90
C SER A 653 16.29 6.14 8.36
N VAL A 654 17.47 5.61 8.64
CA VAL A 654 18.07 5.54 9.97
C VAL A 654 19.16 6.58 10.06
N GLY A 655 19.17 7.30 11.19
CA GLY A 655 20.18 8.32 11.48
C GLY A 655 21.62 7.80 11.37
N ALA A 656 22.57 8.74 11.33
CA ALA A 656 23.98 8.41 11.17
C ALA A 656 24.45 7.44 12.27
N SER A 657 25.01 6.31 11.86
CA SER A 657 25.49 5.27 12.77
C SER A 657 26.69 4.51 12.22
N GLN A 658 27.45 3.86 13.11
CA GLN A 658 28.56 2.98 12.73
C GLN A 658 28.11 1.55 12.41
N GLY A 659 26.81 1.25 12.52
CA GLY A 659 26.22 -0.08 12.51
C GLY A 659 25.59 -0.40 13.87
N ILE A 660 25.70 -1.65 14.33
CA ILE A 660 25.17 -2.07 15.64
C ILE A 660 26.25 -2.33 16.68
N ALA A 661 25.93 -2.03 17.93
CA ALA A 661 26.67 -2.41 19.12
C ALA A 661 25.94 -3.55 19.83
N ILE A 662 26.71 -4.52 20.33
CA ILE A 662 26.21 -5.65 21.12
C ILE A 662 26.98 -5.66 22.43
N ALA A 663 26.30 -5.45 23.55
CA ALA A 663 26.91 -5.46 24.87
C ALA A 663 27.14 -6.91 25.32
N LYS A 664 28.36 -7.26 25.73
CA LYS A 664 28.64 -8.54 26.41
C LYS A 664 28.77 -8.29 27.91
N PRO A 665 28.02 -8.98 28.77
CA PRO A 665 28.09 -8.77 30.21
C PRO A 665 29.35 -9.37 30.85
N GLY A 666 29.89 -10.45 30.28
CA GLY A 666 31.04 -11.19 30.83
C GLY A 666 30.70 -12.11 32.01
N THR A 667 29.41 -12.27 32.30
CA THR A 667 28.86 -13.03 33.44
C THR A 667 28.16 -14.32 33.02
N PHE A 668 28.44 -14.83 31.80
CA PHE A 668 27.87 -16.07 31.29
C PHE A 668 28.28 -17.29 32.13
N LEU A 669 27.41 -18.30 32.16
CA LEU A 669 27.65 -19.50 32.96
C LEU A 669 28.79 -20.34 32.36
N ASP A 670 29.73 -20.75 33.22
CA ASP A 670 30.75 -21.79 32.97
C ASP A 670 31.23 -21.93 31.51
N ILE A 671 32.03 -20.94 31.09
CA ILE A 671 32.45 -20.73 29.69
C ILE A 671 33.17 -21.94 29.09
N GLY A 672 33.87 -22.75 29.91
CA GLY A 672 34.52 -23.97 29.43
C GLY A 672 33.51 -25.01 28.89
N GLU A 673 32.31 -25.03 29.45
CA GLU A 673 31.27 -26.00 29.13
C GLU A 673 30.21 -25.42 28.19
N TYR A 674 29.76 -24.17 28.40
CA TYR A 674 28.54 -23.66 27.77
C TYR A 674 28.73 -22.51 26.77
N MET A 675 29.95 -22.05 26.53
CA MET A 675 30.20 -21.01 25.55
C MET A 675 29.71 -21.41 24.15
N TYR A 676 29.18 -20.47 23.39
CA TYR A 676 28.77 -20.67 21.99
C TYR A 676 29.16 -19.48 21.13
N ARG A 677 29.28 -19.73 19.81
CA ARG A 677 29.59 -18.69 18.82
C ARG A 677 28.33 -17.91 18.46
N VAL A 678 28.46 -16.59 18.33
CA VAL A 678 27.41 -15.68 17.88
C VAL A 678 27.91 -14.89 16.68
N GLU A 679 27.10 -14.80 15.64
CA GLU A 679 27.39 -14.04 14.41
C GLU A 679 26.26 -13.05 14.15
N PRO A 680 26.51 -11.74 14.27
CA PRO A 680 25.50 -10.72 13.95
C PRO A 680 25.51 -10.36 12.47
N TYR A 681 24.36 -9.95 11.94
CA TYR A 681 24.17 -9.49 10.56
C TYR A 681 23.28 -8.26 10.51
N ILE A 682 23.56 -7.33 9.59
CA ILE A 682 22.60 -6.29 9.17
C ILE A 682 22.31 -6.51 7.68
N PHE A 683 21.04 -6.53 7.31
CA PHE A 683 20.61 -6.78 5.94
C PHE A 683 19.31 -6.07 5.60
N GLY A 684 19.07 -5.89 4.30
CA GLY A 684 17.73 -5.71 3.75
C GLY A 684 17.36 -6.91 2.88
N ARG A 685 16.49 -6.68 1.91
CA ARG A 685 15.97 -7.70 1.00
C ARG A 685 16.33 -7.38 -0.43
N THR A 686 16.39 -8.41 -1.26
CA THR A 686 16.35 -8.16 -2.70
C THR A 686 14.93 -7.75 -3.11
N PRO A 687 14.77 -6.84 -4.10
CA PRO A 687 13.45 -6.45 -4.57
C PRO A 687 12.64 -7.65 -5.08
N ALA A 688 11.35 -7.68 -4.78
CA ALA A 688 10.44 -8.72 -5.28
C ALA A 688 10.52 -8.83 -6.80
N ALA A 689 10.44 -10.06 -7.33
CA ALA A 689 10.45 -10.30 -8.77
C ALA A 689 9.34 -9.50 -9.47
N GLY A 690 9.69 -8.80 -10.55
CA GLY A 690 8.76 -7.91 -11.27
C GLY A 690 8.72 -6.47 -10.78
N SER A 691 9.48 -6.10 -9.74
CA SER A 691 9.62 -4.71 -9.30
C SER A 691 10.25 -3.84 -10.39
N VAL A 692 9.57 -2.75 -10.74
CA VAL A 692 10.00 -1.78 -11.77
C VAL A 692 10.24 -0.38 -11.21
N ASP A 693 9.61 -0.04 -10.10
CA ASP A 693 9.81 1.24 -9.44
C ASP A 693 11.11 1.23 -8.62
N ALA A 694 11.85 2.33 -8.70
CA ALA A 694 13.12 2.49 -8.01
C ALA A 694 13.21 3.93 -7.52
N VAL A 695 13.24 4.09 -6.19
CA VAL A 695 13.39 5.39 -5.55
C VAL A 695 14.87 5.64 -5.28
N ALA A 696 15.39 6.75 -5.79
CA ALA A 696 16.72 7.21 -5.44
C ALA A 696 16.72 7.70 -3.98
N LEU A 697 17.41 6.96 -3.11
CA LEU A 697 17.65 7.34 -1.72
C LEU A 697 18.91 8.22 -1.63
N THR A 698 18.91 9.20 -0.72
CA THR A 698 20.05 10.13 -0.53
C THR A 698 21.08 9.61 0.49
N GLN A 699 20.75 8.52 1.18
CA GLN A 699 21.57 7.88 2.20
C GLN A 699 22.75 7.10 1.58
N THR A 700 23.81 6.88 2.37
CA THR A 700 25.02 6.22 1.87
C THR A 700 24.87 4.70 1.79
N ILE A 701 24.17 4.10 2.75
CA ILE A 701 23.75 2.70 2.68
C ILE A 701 22.31 2.68 2.16
N THR A 702 22.04 1.91 1.12
CA THR A 702 20.70 1.78 0.54
C THR A 702 20.35 0.30 0.38
N THR A 703 19.10 -0.05 0.64
CA THR A 703 18.57 -1.41 0.44
C THR A 703 17.05 -1.36 0.19
N THR A 704 16.40 -2.52 0.12
CA THR A 704 14.95 -2.68 -0.04
C THR A 704 14.37 -3.55 1.08
N GLY A 705 13.09 -3.40 1.40
CA GLY A 705 12.42 -4.10 2.50
C GLY A 705 12.86 -3.60 3.89
N PRO A 706 12.38 -4.23 4.97
CA PRO A 706 12.75 -3.80 6.31
C PRO A 706 14.25 -3.90 6.52
N LEU A 707 14.85 -2.84 7.09
CA LEU A 707 16.24 -2.88 7.54
C LEU A 707 16.30 -3.74 8.81
N GLN A 708 17.02 -4.85 8.73
CA GLN A 708 16.97 -5.89 9.74
C GLN A 708 18.33 -6.15 10.34
N THR A 709 18.31 -6.50 11.61
CA THR A 709 19.45 -7.07 12.30
C THR A 709 19.04 -8.45 12.81
N ALA A 710 19.87 -9.46 12.55
CA ALA A 710 19.62 -10.82 13.02
C ALA A 710 20.94 -11.44 13.47
N PHE A 711 20.81 -12.61 14.09
CA PHE A 711 21.94 -13.32 14.66
C PHE A 711 21.90 -14.78 14.24
N ALA A 712 23.08 -15.36 14.06
CA ALA A 712 23.28 -16.79 14.10
C ALA A 712 23.93 -17.21 15.42
N ALA A 713 23.61 -18.41 15.89
CA ALA A 713 24.18 -19.01 17.09
C ALA A 713 24.67 -20.43 16.78
N ASN A 714 25.93 -20.73 17.08
CA ASN A 714 26.48 -22.06 16.87
C ASN A 714 27.13 -22.61 18.15
N PRO A 715 26.41 -23.42 18.94
CA PRO A 715 26.95 -24.13 20.10
C PRO A 715 27.85 -25.33 19.73
N LEU A 716 27.90 -25.73 18.45
CA LEU A 716 28.76 -26.82 17.95
C LEU A 716 30.01 -26.30 17.21
N ASP A 717 30.33 -25.01 17.30
CA ASP A 717 31.59 -24.50 16.77
C ASP A 717 32.78 -25.18 17.46
N SER A 718 33.88 -25.39 16.72
CA SER A 718 35.09 -26.04 17.25
C SER A 718 35.71 -25.37 18.48
N ALA A 719 35.44 -24.07 18.69
CA ALA A 719 35.89 -23.32 19.86
C ALA A 719 34.80 -23.14 20.92
N ALA A 720 33.59 -23.66 20.73
CA ALA A 720 32.50 -23.64 21.70
C ALA A 720 32.80 -24.54 22.91
N GLY A 721 31.97 -24.42 23.95
CA GLY A 721 32.11 -25.19 25.19
C GLY A 721 31.90 -26.70 24.97
N SER A 722 32.59 -27.52 25.75
CA SER A 722 32.63 -28.98 25.54
C SER A 722 31.31 -29.70 25.79
N TRP A 723 30.42 -29.11 26.58
CA TRP A 723 29.20 -29.78 26.99
C TRP A 723 28.24 -30.02 25.82
N TRP A 724 28.00 -29.01 24.98
CA TRP A 724 26.98 -29.04 23.92
C TRP A 724 27.03 -30.30 23.04
N GLY A 725 28.19 -30.57 22.44
CA GLY A 725 28.38 -31.69 21.52
C GLY A 725 28.72 -33.03 22.19
N SER A 726 28.75 -33.07 23.52
CA SER A 726 29.11 -34.29 24.25
C SER A 726 27.92 -35.24 24.40
N ASP A 727 28.19 -36.53 24.60
CA ASP A 727 27.19 -37.53 25.05
C ASP A 727 26.60 -37.17 26.42
N ALA A 728 27.16 -36.18 27.07
CA ALA A 728 26.76 -35.66 28.37
C ALA A 728 25.64 -34.62 28.27
N SER A 729 25.47 -33.96 27.12
CA SER A 729 24.35 -33.06 26.90
C SER A 729 23.06 -33.83 26.65
N PRO A 730 21.94 -33.51 27.32
CA PRO A 730 20.64 -34.09 26.98
C PRO A 730 20.22 -33.83 25.53
N TYR A 731 20.68 -32.73 24.91
CA TYR A 731 20.36 -32.38 23.53
C TYR A 731 20.96 -33.35 22.49
N THR A 732 21.96 -34.16 22.83
CA THR A 732 22.47 -35.22 21.95
C THR A 732 21.76 -36.56 22.20
N GLN A 733 21.10 -36.71 23.35
CA GLN A 733 20.46 -37.95 23.79
C GLN A 733 18.98 -38.03 23.42
N TYR A 734 18.27 -36.90 23.42
CA TYR A 734 16.83 -36.81 23.18
C TYR A 734 16.53 -35.90 21.98
N ILE A 735 15.39 -36.14 21.33
CA ILE A 735 14.80 -35.15 20.41
C ILE A 735 14.02 -34.12 21.25
N ASP A 736 13.71 -32.96 20.70
CA ASP A 736 12.85 -31.96 21.36
C ASP A 736 11.93 -31.31 20.33
N ILE A 737 10.79 -31.94 20.07
CA ILE A 737 9.80 -31.44 19.11
C ILE A 737 8.99 -30.32 19.72
N ALA A 738 9.08 -29.13 19.13
CA ALA A 738 8.60 -27.93 19.78
C ALA A 738 7.82 -27.01 18.86
N LEU A 739 6.99 -26.17 19.49
CA LEU A 739 6.45 -24.92 18.97
C LEU A 739 7.26 -23.75 19.56
N ASN A 740 7.24 -22.60 18.89
CA ASN A 740 7.97 -21.41 19.36
C ASN A 740 7.14 -20.65 20.40
N HIS A 741 7.69 -20.45 21.61
CA HIS A 741 7.02 -19.77 22.72
C HIS A 741 7.73 -18.47 23.14
N PRO A 742 7.30 -17.29 22.67
CA PRO A 742 8.06 -16.05 22.78
C PRO A 742 8.19 -15.51 24.22
N VAL A 743 7.30 -15.93 25.11
CA VAL A 743 7.21 -15.49 26.51
C VAL A 743 7.20 -16.68 27.47
N ARG A 744 7.92 -17.75 27.12
CA ARG A 744 8.05 -18.96 27.95
C ARG A 744 8.70 -18.68 29.31
N TRP A 745 9.56 -17.67 29.35
CA TRP A 745 10.33 -17.28 30.53
C TRP A 745 10.05 -15.84 30.93
N SER A 746 9.87 -15.63 32.23
CA SER A 746 9.80 -14.32 32.86
C SER A 746 11.12 -13.97 33.53
N GLN A 747 11.56 -12.73 33.35
CA GLN A 747 12.74 -12.18 34.01
C GLN A 747 12.36 -11.53 35.35
N SER A 748 13.19 -11.74 36.37
CA SER A 748 13.17 -10.98 37.61
C SER A 748 14.57 -10.44 37.93
N ASP A 749 14.65 -9.27 38.59
CA ASP A 749 15.91 -8.63 39.03
C ASP A 749 15.98 -8.51 40.57
N PRO A 750 16.14 -9.62 41.31
CA PRO A 750 16.29 -9.55 42.77
C PRO A 750 17.67 -9.00 43.18
N ALA A 751 17.68 -8.18 44.23
CA ALA A 751 18.91 -7.77 44.91
C ALA A 751 19.35 -8.84 45.92
N GLY A 752 20.64 -9.22 45.97
CA GLY A 752 21.13 -10.14 47.01
C GLY A 752 22.37 -10.96 46.68
N THR A 753 22.46 -12.16 47.26
CA THR A 753 23.51 -13.16 46.98
C THR A 753 22.90 -14.37 46.27
N GLN A 754 23.51 -14.77 45.15
CA GLN A 754 23.07 -15.85 44.27
C GLN A 754 23.07 -17.21 44.98
N THR A 755 22.04 -18.04 44.77
CA THR A 755 22.05 -19.44 45.26
C THR A 755 21.53 -20.48 44.25
N THR A 756 21.06 -20.08 43.06
CA THR A 756 20.41 -20.98 42.09
C THR A 756 20.94 -20.78 40.66
N LEU A 757 20.89 -21.85 39.83
CA LEU A 757 21.44 -21.89 38.47
C LEU A 757 20.62 -21.11 37.43
N ASN A 758 19.41 -20.68 37.77
CA ASN A 758 18.53 -19.90 36.90
C ASN A 758 18.83 -18.39 36.93
N CYS A 759 19.81 -17.95 37.71
CA CYS A 759 20.18 -16.54 37.88
C CYS A 759 21.59 -16.30 37.34
N LEU A 760 21.83 -15.15 36.69
CA LEU A 760 23.17 -14.67 36.32
C LEU A 760 23.37 -13.22 36.77
N GLU A 761 24.60 -12.83 37.10
CA GLU A 761 24.91 -11.46 37.51
C GLU A 761 24.68 -10.50 36.33
N ALA A 762 23.89 -9.44 36.56
CA ALA A 762 23.67 -8.39 35.57
C ALA A 762 24.53 -7.16 35.83
N SER A 763 24.56 -6.68 37.08
CA SER A 763 25.44 -5.59 37.51
C SER A 763 25.67 -5.58 39.03
N GLY A 764 26.86 -5.98 39.47
CA GLY A 764 27.22 -5.94 40.89
C GLY A 764 26.38 -6.89 41.73
N SER A 765 25.53 -6.37 42.62
CA SER A 765 24.67 -7.20 43.49
C SER A 765 23.28 -7.52 42.90
N ARG A 766 23.08 -7.29 41.60
CA ARG A 766 21.83 -7.53 40.87
C ARG A 766 21.95 -8.69 39.91
N TYR A 767 20.88 -9.47 39.79
CA TYR A 767 20.87 -10.74 39.06
C TYR A 767 19.66 -10.83 38.14
N ASN A 768 19.86 -11.32 36.91
CA ASN A 768 18.75 -11.67 36.04
C ASN A 768 18.40 -13.14 36.27
N CYS A 769 17.28 -13.34 36.95
CA CYS A 769 16.75 -14.66 37.28
C CYS A 769 15.59 -14.98 36.35
N MET A 770 15.73 -16.08 35.60
CA MET A 770 14.70 -16.56 34.70
C MET A 770 13.78 -17.54 35.43
N THR A 771 12.48 -17.35 35.27
CA THR A 771 11.45 -18.21 35.84
C THR A 771 10.54 -18.70 34.73
N PHE A 772 10.21 -19.99 34.74
CA PHE A 772 9.29 -20.57 33.77
C PHE A 772 7.85 -20.13 34.06
N ASN A 773 7.12 -19.73 33.03
CA ASN A 773 5.71 -19.39 33.15
C ASN A 773 4.87 -20.66 33.19
N ASP A 774 4.13 -20.87 34.28
CA ASP A 774 3.29 -22.06 34.45
C ASP A 774 2.05 -22.02 33.54
N PRO A 775 1.56 -23.17 33.04
CA PRO A 775 0.29 -23.24 32.33
C PRO A 775 -0.89 -22.89 33.24
N ASN A 776 -1.77 -22.01 32.76
CA ASN A 776 -3.05 -21.72 33.41
C ASN A 776 -4.23 -21.96 32.44
N PRO A 777 -4.73 -23.20 32.33
CA PRO A 777 -5.82 -23.50 31.39
C PRO A 777 -7.17 -22.87 31.77
N SER A 778 -7.31 -22.36 33.00
CA SER A 778 -8.55 -21.69 33.44
C SER A 778 -8.64 -20.22 32.98
N ASP A 779 -7.51 -19.64 32.58
CA ASP A 779 -7.39 -18.29 32.03
C ASP A 779 -6.43 -18.36 30.84
N LEU A 780 -6.95 -18.93 29.74
CA LEU A 780 -6.17 -19.19 28.55
C LEU A 780 -5.53 -17.90 28.00
N TRP A 781 -6.31 -16.81 27.95
CA TRP A 781 -5.88 -15.55 27.35
C TRP A 781 -4.63 -15.00 28.04
N ASN A 782 -4.60 -14.99 29.37
CA ASN A 782 -3.45 -14.49 30.13
C ASN A 782 -2.41 -15.57 30.45
N SER A 783 -2.49 -16.77 29.86
CA SER A 783 -1.54 -17.86 30.10
C SER A 783 -0.40 -17.85 29.07
N GLU A 784 0.62 -17.01 29.31
CA GLU A 784 1.84 -16.85 28.48
C GLU A 784 2.52 -18.16 28.09
N PHE A 785 2.41 -19.21 28.92
CA PHE A 785 2.87 -20.56 28.60
C PHE A 785 2.35 -21.06 27.25
N TYR A 786 1.08 -20.80 26.91
CA TYR A 786 0.47 -21.29 25.69
C TYR A 786 0.65 -20.32 24.51
N TRP A 787 1.17 -19.11 24.71
CA TRP A 787 1.34 -18.18 23.61
C TRP A 787 2.41 -18.72 22.67
N MET A 788 2.11 -18.81 21.38
CA MET A 788 3.07 -19.27 20.38
C MET A 788 3.33 -18.26 19.27
N ARG A 789 4.51 -18.36 18.68
CA ARG A 789 4.83 -17.86 17.34
C ARG A 789 5.01 -19.01 16.35
N GLY A 790 5.01 -18.68 15.07
CA GLY A 790 5.04 -19.63 13.96
C GLY A 790 3.69 -20.24 13.59
N LEU A 791 2.57 -19.71 14.10
CA LEU A 791 1.23 -20.05 13.62
C LEU A 791 0.71 -18.92 12.73
N PHE A 792 0.69 -19.15 11.42
CA PHE A 792 0.24 -18.19 10.42
C PHE A 792 -1.20 -18.48 10.01
N VAL A 793 -1.97 -17.40 9.82
CA VAL A 793 -3.35 -17.46 9.34
C VAL A 793 -3.44 -16.62 8.07
N THR A 794 -3.70 -17.27 6.94
CA THR A 794 -3.90 -16.61 5.64
C THR A 794 -5.28 -16.98 5.07
N VAL A 795 -5.73 -16.27 4.04
CA VAL A 795 -7.05 -16.51 3.42
C VAL A 795 -6.85 -16.62 1.91
N GLY A 796 -7.46 -17.63 1.28
CA GLY A 796 -7.38 -17.88 -0.17
C GLY A 796 -6.08 -18.56 -0.64
N SER A 797 -4.93 -18.24 -0.03
CA SER A 797 -3.62 -18.80 -0.40
C SER A 797 -2.75 -19.14 0.81
N VAL A 798 -1.74 -20.01 0.62
CA VAL A 798 -0.69 -20.35 1.61
C VAL A 798 0.38 -19.24 1.75
N ASP A 799 0.37 -18.29 0.83
CA ASP A 799 1.30 -17.16 0.77
C ASP A 799 0.57 -15.83 0.99
N GLY A 800 1.35 -14.74 1.09
CA GLY A 800 0.83 -13.40 1.37
C GLY A 800 0.83 -13.05 2.86
N PRO A 801 0.39 -11.83 3.20
CA PRO A 801 0.33 -11.37 4.57
C PRO A 801 -0.66 -12.19 5.40
N GLN A 802 -0.43 -12.24 6.71
CA GLN A 802 -1.39 -12.79 7.65
C GLN A 802 -2.70 -12.00 7.60
N ARG A 803 -3.80 -12.65 7.98
CA ARG A 803 -5.16 -12.09 7.95
C ARG A 803 -5.76 -12.15 9.35
N THR A 804 -6.57 -11.15 9.65
CA THR A 804 -7.28 -11.03 10.95
C THR A 804 -8.74 -11.42 10.84
N GLN A 805 -9.22 -11.52 9.59
CA GLN A 805 -10.60 -11.85 9.28
C GLN A 805 -10.75 -12.54 7.93
N ALA A 806 -11.82 -13.33 7.82
CA ALA A 806 -12.33 -13.92 6.59
C ALA A 806 -13.84 -13.72 6.50
N THR A 807 -14.43 -13.97 5.34
CA THR A 807 -15.87 -14.07 5.14
C THR A 807 -16.27 -15.54 5.13
N ALA A 808 -17.41 -15.88 5.72
CA ALA A 808 -17.94 -17.24 5.71
C ALA A 808 -18.06 -17.76 4.26
N GLY A 809 -17.40 -18.89 3.99
CA GLY A 809 -17.27 -19.49 2.67
C GLY A 809 -15.88 -19.30 2.03
N GLU A 810 -15.02 -18.45 2.60
CA GLU A 810 -13.61 -18.38 2.22
C GLU A 810 -12.79 -19.45 2.95
N ASP A 811 -11.77 -19.96 2.28
CA ASP A 811 -10.81 -20.90 2.85
C ASP A 811 -9.79 -20.16 3.73
N VAL A 812 -9.75 -20.51 5.02
CA VAL A 812 -8.73 -20.03 5.96
C VAL A 812 -7.61 -21.06 6.03
N VAL A 813 -6.41 -20.68 5.61
CA VAL A 813 -5.24 -21.55 5.64
C VAL A 813 -4.48 -21.32 6.94
N LEU A 814 -4.19 -22.41 7.65
CA LEU A 814 -3.40 -22.42 8.87
C LEU A 814 -2.05 -23.09 8.59
N GLN A 815 -0.98 -22.49 9.10
CA GLN A 815 0.38 -23.00 8.96
C GLN A 815 1.12 -22.91 10.29
N ALA A 816 1.62 -24.04 10.80
CA ALA A 816 2.37 -24.10 12.05
C ALA A 816 3.83 -24.47 11.78
N ARG A 817 4.76 -23.67 12.29
CA ARG A 817 6.19 -23.97 12.27
C ARG A 817 6.54 -24.88 13.44
N VAL A 818 7.12 -26.04 13.14
CA VAL A 818 7.50 -27.07 14.10
C VAL A 818 9.00 -27.25 14.07
N TYR A 819 9.63 -27.31 15.25
CA TYR A 819 11.08 -27.35 15.43
C TYR A 819 11.54 -28.66 16.05
N ASN A 820 12.83 -28.95 15.91
CA ASN A 820 13.60 -29.86 16.75
C ASN A 820 14.67 -29.06 17.50
N TYR A 821 14.44 -28.77 18.78
CA TYR A 821 15.35 -27.99 19.64
C TYR A 821 16.43 -28.87 20.30
N SER A 822 16.98 -29.81 19.54
CA SER A 822 18.05 -30.71 19.99
C SER A 822 19.10 -30.90 18.89
N PHE A 823 20.25 -31.51 19.22
CA PHE A 823 21.24 -31.95 18.23
C PHE A 823 20.93 -33.32 17.64
N LYS A 824 19.93 -34.03 18.19
CA LYS A 824 19.60 -35.38 17.79
C LYS A 824 18.66 -35.37 16.59
N ASP A 825 19.11 -35.97 15.49
CA ASP A 825 18.24 -36.27 14.36
C ASP A 825 17.07 -37.17 14.79
N MET A 826 15.88 -36.88 14.30
CA MET A 826 14.76 -37.79 14.44
C MET A 826 15.08 -39.15 13.76
N PRO A 827 14.66 -40.29 14.36
CA PRO A 827 14.92 -41.60 13.76
C PRO A 827 14.37 -41.72 12.34
N ALA A 828 15.12 -42.37 11.44
CA ALA A 828 14.65 -42.59 10.07
C ALA A 828 13.31 -43.35 10.04
N GLY A 829 12.35 -42.86 9.25
CA GLY A 829 11.00 -43.42 9.16
C GLY A 829 10.05 -43.04 10.30
N SER A 830 10.50 -42.21 11.26
CA SER A 830 9.58 -41.51 12.17
C SER A 830 8.81 -40.41 11.46
N THR A 831 7.76 -39.91 12.10
CA THR A 831 6.93 -38.81 11.61
C THR A 831 6.60 -37.85 12.74
N ILE A 832 6.29 -36.61 12.38
CA ILE A 832 5.72 -35.64 13.33
C ILE A 832 4.23 -35.54 13.03
N GLN A 833 3.42 -35.59 14.08
CA GLN A 833 1.99 -35.36 14.02
C GLN A 833 1.69 -33.96 14.51
N VAL A 834 0.85 -33.23 13.79
CA VAL A 834 0.46 -31.85 14.08
C VAL A 834 -1.06 -31.76 14.03
N GLN A 835 -1.69 -31.45 15.16
CA GLN A 835 -3.13 -31.22 15.24
C GLN A 835 -3.43 -29.73 15.29
N PHE A 836 -4.34 -29.28 14.42
CA PHE A 836 -4.83 -27.91 14.40
C PHE A 836 -6.23 -27.86 14.99
N TYR A 837 -6.46 -26.91 15.88
CA TYR A 837 -7.74 -26.72 16.54
C TYR A 837 -8.23 -25.29 16.38
N ARG A 838 -9.56 -25.13 16.40
CA ARG A 838 -10.22 -23.86 16.61
C ARG A 838 -11.07 -23.91 17.88
N GLN A 839 -11.29 -22.75 18.48
CA GLN A 839 -12.23 -22.59 19.58
C GLN A 839 -12.90 -21.22 19.49
N ALA A 840 -14.24 -21.19 19.64
CA ALA A 840 -14.95 -19.92 19.63
C ALA A 840 -14.71 -19.16 20.95
N ILE A 841 -14.53 -17.85 20.85
CA ILE A 841 -14.21 -16.95 21.97
C ILE A 841 -15.21 -15.78 22.01
N GLN A 842 -15.46 -15.24 23.20
CA GLN A 842 -16.14 -13.96 23.41
C GLN A 842 -15.33 -13.12 24.39
N GLY A 843 -14.95 -11.90 23.99
CA GLY A 843 -13.94 -11.15 24.72
C GLY A 843 -12.63 -11.94 24.76
N THR A 844 -12.16 -12.28 25.96
CA THR A 844 -10.96 -13.10 26.21
C THR A 844 -11.29 -14.52 26.67
N THR A 845 -12.56 -14.92 26.68
CA THR A 845 -13.02 -16.19 27.27
C THR A 845 -13.52 -17.18 26.21
N PRO A 846 -13.01 -18.43 26.17
CA PRO A 846 -13.58 -19.48 25.32
C PRO A 846 -15.04 -19.79 25.71
N ILE A 847 -15.94 -19.89 24.71
CA ILE A 847 -17.38 -20.11 24.92
C ILE A 847 -17.88 -21.48 24.42
N SER A 848 -16.98 -22.31 23.90
CA SER A 848 -17.29 -23.63 23.35
C SER A 848 -16.12 -24.59 23.52
N ASP A 849 -16.37 -25.89 23.35
CA ASP A 849 -15.30 -26.89 23.25
C ASP A 849 -14.44 -26.63 22.00
N SER A 850 -13.18 -27.03 22.08
CA SER A 850 -12.26 -27.02 20.95
C SER A 850 -12.72 -28.01 19.87
N VAL A 851 -12.53 -27.62 18.62
CA VAL A 851 -12.85 -28.44 17.45
C VAL A 851 -11.56 -28.72 16.71
N LEU A 852 -11.22 -30.01 16.57
CA LEU A 852 -10.12 -30.45 15.70
C LEU A 852 -10.47 -30.09 14.26
N ILE A 853 -9.65 -29.26 13.65
CA ILE A 853 -9.73 -28.90 12.23
C ILE A 853 -9.18 -30.06 11.42
N ASP A 854 -7.94 -30.46 11.73
CA ASP A 854 -7.22 -31.51 11.02
C ASP A 854 -6.03 -32.04 11.83
N GLN A 855 -5.56 -33.23 11.46
CA GLN A 855 -4.29 -33.80 11.90
C GLN A 855 -3.39 -34.07 10.70
N VAL A 856 -2.29 -33.34 10.64
CA VAL A 856 -1.32 -33.39 9.55
C VAL A 856 -0.11 -34.20 9.99
N THR A 857 0.41 -35.05 9.11
CA THR A 857 1.67 -35.76 9.30
C THR A 857 2.77 -35.10 8.47
N VAL A 858 3.88 -34.73 9.10
CA VAL A 858 5.06 -34.17 8.42
C VAL A 858 6.30 -35.06 8.61
N ASN A 859 7.26 -34.88 7.69
CA ASN A 859 8.50 -35.63 7.65
C ASN A 859 9.36 -35.40 8.91
N PRO A 860 10.23 -36.37 9.26
CA PRO A 860 11.14 -36.21 10.39
C PRO A 860 12.11 -35.05 10.16
N LEU A 861 12.41 -34.32 11.24
CA LEU A 861 13.33 -33.19 11.24
C LEU A 861 14.76 -33.62 11.60
N PRO A 862 15.78 -32.99 11.00
CA PRO A 862 17.14 -33.12 11.49
C PRO A 862 17.30 -32.44 12.85
N GLY A 863 18.36 -32.79 13.58
CA GLY A 863 18.85 -32.02 14.71
C GLY A 863 19.45 -30.69 14.24
N PHE A 864 19.59 -29.77 15.18
CA PHE A 864 20.26 -28.50 14.98
C PHE A 864 21.69 -28.70 14.46
N ASN A 865 22.01 -28.05 13.33
CA ASN A 865 23.31 -28.19 12.65
C ASN A 865 23.74 -29.66 12.46
N SER A 866 22.79 -30.50 12.06
CA SER A 866 23.03 -31.94 11.86
C SER A 866 24.11 -32.21 10.82
N ALA A 867 25.07 -33.06 11.17
CA ALA A 867 26.10 -33.54 10.25
C ALA A 867 25.53 -34.37 9.08
N ASN A 868 24.35 -34.97 9.26
CA ASN A 868 23.69 -35.77 8.23
C ASN A 868 22.89 -34.91 7.23
N SER A 869 22.49 -33.72 7.66
CA SER A 869 21.66 -32.78 6.88
C SER A 869 22.13 -31.33 7.06
N PRO A 870 23.39 -31.00 6.71
CA PRO A 870 24.04 -29.73 7.09
C PRO A 870 23.44 -28.46 6.45
N ASN A 871 22.56 -28.62 5.47
CA ASN A 871 21.90 -27.53 4.73
C ASN A 871 20.37 -27.57 4.88
N THR A 872 19.85 -28.29 5.88
CA THR A 872 18.42 -28.42 6.12
C THR A 872 18.09 -27.85 7.50
N PRO A 873 17.17 -26.89 7.62
CA PRO A 873 16.80 -26.33 8.92
C PRO A 873 16.24 -27.42 9.84
N ASN A 874 16.43 -27.24 11.15
CA ASN A 874 15.83 -28.07 12.19
C ASN A 874 14.34 -27.75 12.42
N TRP A 875 13.66 -27.20 11.42
CA TRP A 875 12.25 -26.86 11.48
C TRP A 875 11.58 -27.04 10.12
N THR A 876 10.25 -27.19 10.15
CA THR A 876 9.41 -27.26 8.95
C THR A 876 8.05 -26.60 9.23
N THR A 877 7.19 -26.54 8.21
CA THR A 877 5.83 -26.00 8.34
C THR A 877 4.81 -27.09 8.02
N ALA A 878 3.89 -27.34 8.94
CA ALA A 878 2.68 -28.12 8.69
C ALA A 878 1.55 -27.17 8.28
N SER A 879 0.62 -27.61 7.43
CA SER A 879 -0.48 -26.76 6.94
C SER A 879 -1.78 -27.52 6.81
N THR A 880 -2.90 -26.84 7.08
CA THR A 880 -4.25 -27.31 6.81
C THR A 880 -5.15 -26.14 6.40
N THR A 881 -6.38 -26.45 5.98
CA THR A 881 -7.38 -25.46 5.56
C THR A 881 -8.67 -25.66 6.35
N LEU A 882 -9.24 -24.56 6.83
CA LEU A 882 -10.52 -24.51 7.53
C LEU A 882 -11.62 -24.00 6.59
N ASP A 883 -12.68 -24.80 6.45
CA ASP A 883 -13.96 -24.38 5.84
C ASP A 883 -14.73 -23.47 6.81
N THR A 884 -14.97 -22.23 6.40
CA THR A 884 -15.65 -21.21 7.20
C THR A 884 -17.15 -21.09 6.92
N SER A 885 -17.72 -21.90 6.02
CA SER A 885 -19.09 -21.77 5.52
C SER A 885 -20.17 -21.76 6.62
N THR A 886 -19.93 -22.44 7.74
CA THR A 886 -20.85 -22.51 8.89
C THR A 886 -20.45 -21.63 10.08
N LEU A 887 -19.44 -20.78 9.93
CA LEU A 887 -18.81 -20.06 11.04
C LEU A 887 -19.03 -18.53 10.99
N GLY A 888 -19.95 -18.05 10.16
CA GLY A 888 -20.25 -16.63 10.04
C GLY A 888 -20.68 -15.99 11.36
N ASP A 889 -20.23 -14.76 11.57
CA ASP A 889 -20.46 -13.93 12.77
C ASP A 889 -19.88 -14.53 14.06
N THR A 890 -18.63 -15.00 13.99
CA THR A 890 -17.94 -15.59 15.15
C THR A 890 -16.50 -15.14 15.27
N TYR A 891 -16.00 -15.08 16.51
CA TYR A 891 -14.58 -14.93 16.82
C TYR A 891 -13.99 -16.29 17.16
N GLN A 892 -12.86 -16.60 16.55
CA GLN A 892 -12.12 -17.85 16.73
C GLN A 892 -10.72 -17.55 17.29
N ILE A 893 -10.21 -18.47 18.09
CA ILE A 893 -8.77 -18.63 18.33
C ILE A 893 -8.31 -19.94 17.71
N PHE A 894 -7.04 -19.99 17.30
CA PHE A 894 -6.41 -21.17 16.71
C PHE A 894 -5.26 -21.66 17.58
N TRP A 895 -5.18 -22.97 17.79
CA TRP A 895 -4.14 -23.60 18.58
C TRP A 895 -3.66 -24.92 18.00
N VAL A 896 -2.44 -25.31 18.34
CA VAL A 896 -1.69 -26.39 17.73
C VAL A 896 -1.09 -27.29 18.82
N LEU A 897 -1.06 -28.59 18.54
CA LEU A 897 -0.40 -29.60 19.35
C LEU A 897 0.48 -30.49 18.46
N VAL A 898 1.71 -30.77 18.89
CA VAL A 898 2.68 -31.57 18.12
C VAL A 898 3.24 -32.74 18.92
N TRP A 899 3.60 -33.84 18.27
CA TRP A 899 4.41 -34.92 18.85
C TRP A 899 5.06 -35.76 17.75
N ALA A 900 6.08 -36.56 18.11
CA ALA A 900 6.71 -37.50 17.19
C ALA A 900 6.23 -38.94 17.38
N GLU A 901 6.14 -39.69 16.27
CA GLU A 901 5.86 -41.12 16.25
C GLU A 901 6.94 -41.90 15.50
N ASP A 902 7.30 -43.08 16.02
CA ASP A 902 8.18 -44.02 15.33
C ASP A 902 7.47 -44.70 14.14
N SER A 903 8.21 -45.49 13.37
CA SER A 903 7.66 -46.24 12.23
C SER A 903 6.56 -47.26 12.59
N GLY A 904 6.45 -47.63 13.87
CA GLY A 904 5.39 -48.49 14.40
C GLY A 904 4.17 -47.72 14.92
N GLY A 905 4.18 -46.39 14.82
CA GLY A 905 3.15 -45.52 15.36
C GLY A 905 3.19 -45.45 16.89
N ASN A 906 4.33 -45.63 17.55
CA ASN A 906 4.47 -45.35 18.98
C ASN A 906 5.02 -43.94 19.19
N MET A 907 4.57 -43.25 20.24
CA MET A 907 5.09 -41.92 20.55
C MET A 907 6.57 -42.00 20.92
N ILE A 908 7.39 -41.13 20.34
CA ILE A 908 8.80 -40.98 20.67
C ILE A 908 8.89 -40.01 21.85
N ALA A 909 9.69 -40.35 22.85
CA ALA A 909 9.93 -39.47 23.99
C ALA A 909 10.80 -38.28 23.58
N ASP A 910 10.33 -37.08 23.93
CA ASP A 910 11.11 -35.85 23.86
C ASP A 910 12.09 -35.75 25.03
N LEU A 911 12.84 -34.64 25.08
CA LEU A 911 13.64 -34.23 26.22
C LEU A 911 12.76 -34.23 27.49
N PRO A 912 13.18 -34.86 28.60
CA PRO A 912 12.36 -35.01 29.79
C PRO A 912 11.73 -33.72 30.31
N GLY A 913 10.40 -33.71 30.39
CA GLY A 913 9.59 -32.59 30.83
C GLY A 913 9.19 -31.62 29.72
N HIS A 914 9.74 -31.76 28.51
CA HIS A 914 9.42 -30.93 27.34
C HIS A 914 8.33 -31.56 26.47
N GLY A 915 8.09 -32.87 26.65
CA GLY A 915 7.21 -33.67 25.82
C GLY A 915 5.76 -33.74 26.27
N LEU A 916 5.05 -34.68 25.64
CA LEU A 916 3.77 -35.20 26.10
C LEU A 916 3.95 -36.51 26.88
N SER A 917 3.10 -36.74 27.88
CA SER A 917 3.04 -37.96 28.69
C SER A 917 2.32 -39.12 28.01
N ALA A 918 1.45 -38.84 27.04
CA ALA A 918 0.71 -39.84 26.26
C ALA A 918 0.29 -39.28 24.90
N LYS A 919 -0.10 -40.16 23.98
CA LYS A 919 -0.71 -39.74 22.71
C LYS A 919 -1.99 -38.94 22.96
N PRO A 920 -2.18 -37.78 22.31
CA PRO A 920 -3.42 -37.01 22.42
C PRO A 920 -4.64 -37.78 21.92
N GLY A 921 -5.73 -37.70 22.68
CA GLY A 921 -7.06 -38.17 22.25
C GLY A 921 -7.88 -37.04 21.62
N THR A 922 -9.19 -37.09 21.80
CA THR A 922 -10.06 -35.92 21.53
C THR A 922 -9.94 -34.95 22.69
N LEU A 923 -9.60 -33.69 22.38
CA LEU A 923 -9.40 -32.63 23.37
C LEU A 923 -10.56 -31.63 23.32
N SER A 924 -11.15 -31.31 24.48
CA SER A 924 -12.23 -30.32 24.60
C SER A 924 -11.70 -28.92 24.90
N ALA A 925 -10.50 -28.82 25.45
CA ALA A 925 -9.76 -27.58 25.64
C ALA A 925 -8.26 -27.84 25.48
N ILE A 926 -7.49 -26.77 25.26
CA ILE A 926 -6.01 -26.84 25.20
C ILE A 926 -5.39 -27.42 26.48
N GLY A 927 -6.03 -27.20 27.63
CA GLY A 927 -5.61 -27.75 28.92
C GLY A 927 -5.78 -29.27 29.07
N ASP A 928 -6.49 -29.93 28.16
CA ASP A 928 -6.61 -31.39 28.14
C ASP A 928 -5.39 -32.08 27.51
N ALA A 929 -4.49 -31.29 26.89
CA ALA A 929 -3.26 -31.81 26.32
C ALA A 929 -2.46 -32.57 27.40
N PRO A 930 -2.00 -33.80 27.13
CA PRO A 930 -1.38 -34.64 28.13
C PRO A 930 0.08 -34.24 28.38
N LEU A 931 0.32 -33.03 28.89
CA LEU A 931 1.68 -32.48 29.10
C LEU A 931 2.53 -33.37 30.01
N GLU A 932 3.79 -33.58 29.67
CA GLU A 932 4.72 -34.31 30.54
C GLU A 932 5.04 -33.47 31.79
N THR A 933 4.89 -34.08 32.97
CA THR A 933 5.21 -33.44 34.25
C THR A 933 6.43 -34.07 34.92
N VAL A 934 7.31 -33.22 35.44
CA VAL A 934 8.51 -33.58 36.20
C VAL A 934 8.43 -33.00 37.62
N THR A 935 9.24 -33.56 38.53
CA THR A 935 9.35 -33.02 39.89
C THR A 935 10.45 -31.96 39.94
N PHE A 936 10.07 -30.70 40.12
CA PHE A 936 10.98 -29.56 40.25
C PHE A 936 10.64 -28.76 41.51
N ASN A 937 11.63 -28.49 42.38
CA ASN A 937 11.44 -27.80 43.66
C ASN A 937 10.28 -28.36 44.51
N ALA A 938 10.18 -29.70 44.57
CA ALA A 938 9.12 -30.45 45.26
C ALA A 938 7.68 -30.21 44.74
N ALA A 939 7.52 -29.59 43.56
CA ALA A 939 6.25 -29.45 42.86
C ALA A 939 6.26 -30.28 41.56
N GLN A 940 5.08 -30.71 41.10
CA GLN A 940 4.92 -31.20 39.73
C GLN A 940 4.85 -29.99 38.80
N LYS A 941 5.75 -29.94 37.83
CA LYS A 941 5.86 -28.87 36.83
C LYS A 941 5.93 -29.50 35.46
N THR A 942 5.49 -28.78 34.45
CA THR A 942 5.76 -29.13 33.05
C THR A 942 6.63 -28.05 32.45
N PHE A 943 7.53 -28.47 31.57
CA PHE A 943 8.31 -27.58 30.73
C PHE A 943 7.93 -27.82 29.27
N SER A 944 6.74 -28.39 29.00
CA SER A 944 6.32 -28.75 27.65
C SER A 944 6.32 -27.55 26.71
N ASN A 945 6.74 -27.78 25.47
CA ASN A 945 6.72 -26.83 24.35
C ASN A 945 5.96 -27.38 23.14
N ASN A 946 5.24 -28.51 23.30
CA ASN A 946 4.50 -29.15 22.22
C ASN A 946 3.12 -28.53 21.93
N VAL A 947 2.64 -27.56 22.72
CA VAL A 947 1.27 -27.01 22.59
C VAL A 947 1.25 -25.50 22.72
N GLY A 948 0.53 -24.82 21.83
CA GLY A 948 0.37 -23.37 21.91
C GLY A 948 -0.78 -22.83 21.05
N TYR A 949 -1.17 -21.58 21.27
CA TYR A 949 -2.17 -20.87 20.50
C TYR A 949 -1.67 -19.51 20.02
N LEU A 950 -2.20 -19.08 18.87
CA LEU A 950 -1.96 -17.74 18.37
C LEU A 950 -2.70 -16.76 19.28
N HIS A 951 -1.97 -15.90 19.99
CA HIS A 951 -2.51 -14.83 20.85
C HIS A 951 -3.20 -13.72 20.02
N SER A 952 -4.20 -14.09 19.22
CA SER A 952 -4.92 -13.16 18.38
C SER A 952 -6.31 -13.71 18.10
N LYS A 953 -7.29 -12.81 18.04
CA LYS A 953 -8.66 -13.17 17.65
C LYS A 953 -8.76 -13.14 16.13
N PHE A 954 -9.49 -14.10 15.57
CA PHE A 954 -9.81 -14.14 14.15
C PHE A 954 -11.32 -14.05 13.94
N PHE A 955 -11.78 -13.04 13.20
CA PHE A 955 -13.21 -12.82 12.95
C PHE A 955 -13.65 -13.44 11.63
N ILE A 956 -14.71 -14.25 11.66
CA ILE A 956 -15.34 -14.79 10.44
C ILE A 956 -16.63 -14.00 10.21
N ALA A 957 -16.59 -13.08 9.27
CA ALA A 957 -17.73 -12.24 8.90
C ALA A 957 -18.84 -13.05 8.20
N PRO A 958 -20.12 -12.64 8.28
CA PRO A 958 -21.21 -13.29 7.56
C PRO A 958 -21.08 -13.11 6.03
N ALA A 959 -21.60 -14.07 5.26
CA ALA A 959 -21.47 -14.13 3.79
C ALA A 959 -22.05 -12.92 3.02
N ALA A 960 -22.94 -12.12 3.64
CA ALA A 960 -23.61 -10.98 3.01
C ALA A 960 -22.85 -9.64 3.13
N ALA A 961 -21.69 -9.60 3.79
CA ALA A 961 -20.94 -8.37 4.01
C ALA A 961 -20.06 -8.00 2.79
N THR A 962 -20.68 -7.53 1.70
CA THR A 962 -19.99 -7.09 0.46
C THR A 962 -19.98 -5.57 0.25
N SER A 963 -20.47 -4.77 1.20
CA SER A 963 -20.43 -3.31 1.08
C SER A 963 -19.07 -2.75 1.52
N LEU A 964 -18.52 -1.80 0.75
CA LEU A 964 -17.44 -0.92 1.20
C LEU A 964 -17.85 -0.26 2.52
N PRO A 965 -17.00 -0.24 3.57
CA PRO A 965 -17.34 0.41 4.83
C PRO A 965 -17.57 1.91 4.58
N SER A 966 -18.84 2.34 4.66
CA SER A 966 -19.25 3.70 4.26
C SER A 966 -19.31 4.70 5.43
N ALA A 967 -18.97 4.30 6.66
CA ALA A 967 -19.03 5.16 7.84
C ALA A 967 -17.77 4.98 8.71
N ASN A 968 -17.27 6.10 9.25
CA ASN A 968 -16.18 6.06 10.23
C ASN A 968 -16.72 5.54 11.56
N ALA A 969 -16.12 4.47 12.07
CA ALA A 969 -16.40 3.99 13.42
C ALA A 969 -15.72 4.91 14.43
N VAL A 970 -16.52 5.54 15.29
CA VAL A 970 -16.02 6.33 16.42
C VAL A 970 -15.76 5.39 17.59
N LEU A 971 -14.49 5.32 18.03
CA LEU A 971 -14.06 4.48 19.13
C LEU A 971 -14.16 5.16 20.50
N SER A 972 -14.49 4.39 21.54
CA SER A 972 -14.30 4.75 22.95
C SER A 972 -13.54 3.63 23.69
N ILE A 973 -12.84 4.01 24.77
CA ILE A 973 -12.22 3.06 25.70
C ILE A 973 -12.96 3.17 27.03
N GLU A 974 -13.52 2.06 27.48
CA GLU A 974 -14.43 1.97 28.62
C GLU A 974 -13.94 0.89 29.60
N ASN A 975 -14.50 0.87 30.81
CA ASN A 975 -14.28 -0.19 31.82
C ASN A 975 -12.81 -0.59 32.04
N VAL A 976 -11.91 0.39 32.09
CA VAL A 976 -10.48 0.17 32.35
C VAL A 976 -10.29 -0.38 33.77
N GLN A 977 -9.65 -1.54 33.88
CA GLN A 977 -9.42 -2.27 35.12
C GLN A 977 -7.97 -2.74 35.22
N VAL A 978 -7.48 -2.85 36.46
CA VAL A 978 -6.16 -3.43 36.77
C VAL A 978 -6.32 -4.45 37.88
N THR A 979 -5.83 -5.68 37.66
CA THR A 979 -5.98 -6.80 38.59
C THR A 979 -4.62 -7.48 38.86
N PRO A 980 -4.15 -7.55 40.12
CA PRO A 980 -4.69 -6.85 41.29
C PRO A 980 -4.46 -5.34 41.20
N SER A 981 -5.30 -4.54 41.87
CA SER A 981 -5.16 -3.07 41.90
C SER A 981 -4.04 -2.56 42.82
N GLN A 982 -3.51 -3.43 43.68
CA GLN A 982 -2.38 -3.19 44.59
C GLN A 982 -1.37 -4.35 44.49
N PRO A 983 -0.64 -4.48 43.38
CA PRO A 983 0.42 -5.46 43.26
C PRO A 983 1.60 -5.12 44.19
N THR A 984 2.40 -6.13 44.53
CA THR A 984 3.74 -5.91 45.07
C THR A 984 4.73 -5.66 43.93
N PRO A 985 5.84 -4.92 44.12
CA PRO A 985 6.86 -4.75 43.10
C PRO A 985 7.32 -6.09 42.50
N GLY A 986 7.34 -6.16 41.17
CA GLY A 986 7.66 -7.39 40.44
C GLY A 986 6.52 -8.40 40.37
N ALA A 987 5.34 -8.15 40.96
CA ALA A 987 4.16 -8.98 40.72
C ALA A 987 3.53 -8.64 39.36
N ARG A 988 2.91 -9.66 38.78
CA ARG A 988 2.13 -9.55 37.55
C ARG A 988 0.81 -8.84 37.82
N VAL A 989 0.42 -7.92 36.93
CA VAL A 989 -0.93 -7.34 36.85
C VAL A 989 -1.53 -7.57 35.48
N ILE A 990 -2.85 -7.71 35.42
CA ILE A 990 -3.61 -7.72 34.17
C ILE A 990 -4.26 -6.36 34.00
N ILE A 991 -4.00 -5.72 32.86
CA ILE A 991 -4.64 -4.47 32.43
C ILE A 991 -5.73 -4.86 31.45
N GLY A 992 -6.98 -4.58 31.79
CA GLY A 992 -8.12 -4.86 30.91
C GLY A 992 -8.90 -3.60 30.57
N ALA A 993 -9.42 -3.52 29.35
CA ALA A 993 -10.30 -2.44 28.91
C ALA A 993 -11.28 -2.92 27.85
N ASP A 994 -12.44 -2.26 27.78
CA ASP A 994 -13.45 -2.50 26.75
C ASP A 994 -13.27 -1.46 25.65
N ILE A 995 -13.07 -1.90 24.42
CA ILE A 995 -12.98 -1.02 23.25
C ILE A 995 -14.32 -1.07 22.56
N ALA A 996 -15.02 0.07 22.45
CA ALA A 996 -16.37 0.13 21.89
C ALA A 996 -16.40 0.90 20.57
N ALA A 997 -17.27 0.47 19.64
CA ALA A 997 -17.51 1.15 18.37
C ALA A 997 -18.95 1.70 18.37
N SER A 998 -19.12 3.02 18.28
CA SER A 998 -20.44 3.65 18.56
C SER A 998 -21.35 3.86 17.35
N SER A 999 -20.79 4.08 16.16
CA SER A 999 -21.52 4.56 14.97
C SER A 999 -21.50 3.63 13.77
N ALA A 1000 -20.51 2.75 13.68
CA ALA A 1000 -20.28 1.82 12.56
C ALA A 1000 -19.36 0.69 13.04
N ASP A 1001 -19.30 -0.40 12.27
CA ASP A 1001 -18.36 -1.49 12.53
C ASP A 1001 -16.92 -0.97 12.44
N ALA A 1002 -16.10 -1.32 13.43
CA ALA A 1002 -14.68 -1.00 13.45
C ALA A 1002 -13.88 -2.24 13.05
N GLU A 1003 -13.18 -2.18 11.91
CA GLU A 1003 -12.27 -3.24 11.46
C GLU A 1003 -10.82 -2.91 11.81
N ALA A 1004 -10.02 -3.93 12.14
CA ALA A 1004 -8.58 -3.82 12.39
C ALA A 1004 -8.22 -2.70 13.38
N VAL A 1005 -8.75 -2.80 14.60
CA VAL A 1005 -8.50 -1.82 15.67
C VAL A 1005 -7.16 -2.12 16.33
N HIS A 1006 -6.23 -1.18 16.25
CA HIS A 1006 -4.91 -1.26 16.89
C HIS A 1006 -4.98 -0.62 18.27
N VAL A 1007 -4.64 -1.38 19.31
CA VAL A 1007 -4.59 -0.92 20.70
C VAL A 1007 -3.15 -0.94 21.18
N ARG A 1008 -2.65 0.18 21.71
CA ARG A 1008 -1.27 0.29 22.21
C ARG A 1008 -1.27 0.63 23.69
N LEU A 1009 -0.35 0.00 24.41
CA LEU A 1009 -0.18 0.18 25.84
C LEU A 1009 1.26 0.62 26.16
N TYR A 1010 1.39 1.76 26.84
CA TYR A 1010 2.70 2.28 27.25
C TYR A 1010 2.62 3.01 28.61
N PRO A 1011 3.68 2.99 29.43
CA PRO A 1011 3.71 3.74 30.69
C PRO A 1011 3.65 5.25 30.41
N SER A 1012 3.00 6.02 31.28
CA SER A 1012 2.95 7.48 31.12
C SER A 1012 4.32 8.13 31.35
N GLU A 1013 4.60 9.24 30.66
CA GLU A 1013 5.85 10.00 30.79
C GLU A 1013 6.15 10.42 32.24
N GLN A 1014 5.11 10.69 33.04
CA GLN A 1014 5.25 11.06 34.45
C GLN A 1014 5.66 9.89 35.35
N ALA A 1015 5.27 8.65 35.02
CA ALA A 1015 5.69 7.46 35.76
C ALA A 1015 7.20 7.20 35.56
N TRP A 1016 7.69 7.39 34.34
CA TRP A 1016 9.10 7.19 33.98
C TRP A 1016 10.07 8.18 34.66
N ARG A 1017 9.68 9.46 34.78
CA ARG A 1017 10.48 10.50 35.46
C ARG A 1017 10.77 10.19 36.95
N THR A 1018 10.02 9.28 37.56
CA THR A 1018 10.22 8.86 38.96
C THR A 1018 11.25 7.74 39.12
N TYR A 1019 11.63 7.05 38.02
CA TYR A 1019 12.52 5.88 38.06
C TYR A 1019 14.00 6.21 37.78
N LEU A 1020 14.30 7.36 37.16
CA LEU A 1020 15.67 7.78 36.85
C LEU A 1020 16.02 9.09 37.57
N GLU A 1021 17.03 9.07 38.44
CA GLU A 1021 17.67 10.25 39.05
C GLU A 1021 18.47 11.10 38.02
N HIS A 1022 18.00 11.15 36.76
CA HIS A 1022 18.65 11.87 35.66
C HIS A 1022 17.65 12.78 34.93
N PRO A 1023 17.52 14.06 35.35
CA PRO A 1023 16.52 14.99 34.85
C PRO A 1023 16.75 15.54 33.43
N THR A 1024 17.72 15.02 32.67
CA THR A 1024 18.16 15.64 31.39
C THR A 1024 17.88 14.83 30.13
N MET A 1025 17.34 13.60 30.21
CA MET A 1025 17.01 12.82 29.01
C MET A 1025 15.50 12.67 28.83
N LEU A 1026 14.96 13.32 27.80
CA LEU A 1026 13.60 13.15 27.28
C LEU A 1026 13.51 11.78 26.58
N VAL A 1027 13.42 10.69 27.34
CA VAL A 1027 13.10 9.37 26.79
C VAL A 1027 11.59 9.26 26.67
N LYS A 1028 11.07 9.14 25.43
CA LYS A 1028 9.65 8.90 25.18
C LYS A 1028 9.25 7.53 25.75
N PRO A 1029 8.06 7.38 26.34
CA PRO A 1029 7.62 6.08 26.86
C PRO A 1029 7.51 5.03 25.75
N ARG A 1030 8.07 3.85 25.99
CA ARG A 1030 8.08 2.69 25.08
C ARG A 1030 6.80 1.86 25.26
N ALA A 1031 6.16 1.45 24.17
CA ALA A 1031 5.08 0.48 24.25
C ALA A 1031 5.62 -0.85 24.74
N PHE A 1032 4.95 -1.45 25.73
CA PHE A 1032 5.26 -2.81 26.17
C PHE A 1032 4.32 -3.83 25.51
N ASP A 1033 3.25 -3.36 24.88
CA ASP A 1033 2.32 -4.22 24.17
C ASP A 1033 1.51 -3.49 23.09
N VAL A 1034 1.11 -4.25 22.07
CA VAL A 1034 0.34 -3.82 20.92
C VAL A 1034 -0.64 -4.94 20.54
N GLU A 1035 -1.92 -4.70 20.79
CA GLU A 1035 -3.02 -5.61 20.52
C GLU A 1035 -3.72 -5.25 19.20
N MET A 1036 -4.18 -6.25 18.46
CA MET A 1036 -4.98 -6.06 17.26
C MET A 1036 -6.33 -6.76 17.41
N LEU A 1037 -7.41 -5.96 17.44
CA LEU A 1037 -8.77 -6.46 17.45
C LEU A 1037 -9.30 -6.52 16.01
N PRO A 1038 -9.71 -7.70 15.51
CA PRO A 1038 -10.03 -7.87 14.10
C PRO A 1038 -11.27 -7.09 13.67
N HIS A 1039 -12.29 -7.04 14.53
CA HIS A 1039 -13.60 -6.46 14.27
C HIS A 1039 -14.29 -6.08 15.58
N ILE A 1040 -15.10 -5.02 15.57
CA ILE A 1040 -16.04 -4.66 16.64
C ILE A 1040 -17.32 -4.17 15.95
N SER A 1041 -18.46 -4.81 16.21
CA SER A 1041 -19.73 -4.42 15.58
C SER A 1041 -20.21 -3.05 16.07
N ALA A 1042 -20.98 -2.35 15.23
CA ALA A 1042 -21.59 -1.08 15.60
C ALA A 1042 -22.49 -1.20 16.85
N GLY A 1043 -22.20 -0.39 17.86
CA GLY A 1043 -22.89 -0.36 19.14
C GLY A 1043 -22.40 -1.40 20.16
N GLU A 1044 -21.38 -2.21 19.81
CA GLU A 1044 -20.81 -3.24 20.67
C GLU A 1044 -19.42 -2.84 21.20
N SER A 1045 -18.91 -3.64 22.14
CA SER A 1045 -17.56 -3.53 22.66
C SER A 1045 -16.87 -4.89 22.71
N ASP A 1046 -15.54 -4.87 22.57
CA ASP A 1046 -14.69 -6.04 22.75
C ASP A 1046 -13.68 -5.80 23.87
N ARG A 1047 -13.46 -6.84 24.69
CA ARG A 1047 -12.55 -6.81 25.83
C ARG A 1047 -11.13 -7.15 25.36
N MET A 1048 -10.17 -6.31 25.72
CA MET A 1048 -8.75 -6.65 25.68
C MET A 1048 -8.20 -6.82 27.10
N GLU A 1049 -7.23 -7.72 27.25
CA GLU A 1049 -6.51 -7.95 28.50
C GLU A 1049 -5.05 -8.22 28.21
N VAL A 1050 -4.18 -7.51 28.93
CA VAL A 1050 -2.74 -7.55 28.72
C VAL A 1050 -2.03 -7.73 30.06
N PRO A 1051 -1.17 -8.75 30.21
CA PRO A 1051 -0.32 -8.87 31.37
C PRO A 1051 0.80 -7.83 31.34
N PHE A 1052 1.06 -7.25 32.51
CA PHE A 1052 2.14 -6.28 32.71
C PHE A 1052 2.86 -6.60 34.01
N GLN A 1053 4.18 -6.49 33.99
CA GLN A 1053 5.03 -6.68 35.16
C GLN A 1053 6.03 -5.54 35.24
N THR A 1054 6.16 -4.95 36.42
CA THR A 1054 7.13 -3.88 36.66
C THR A 1054 7.74 -3.97 38.06
N ASN A 1055 9.04 -3.73 38.13
CA ASN A 1055 9.79 -3.59 39.37
C ASN A 1055 9.73 -2.14 39.91
N ALA A 1056 9.16 -1.20 39.15
CA ALA A 1056 9.01 0.18 39.58
C ALA A 1056 7.97 0.29 40.70
N CYS A 1057 8.38 0.82 41.85
CA CYS A 1057 7.51 1.04 43.00
C CYS A 1057 6.66 2.32 42.84
N GLY A 1058 5.61 2.48 43.65
CA GLY A 1058 4.72 3.63 43.66
C GLY A 1058 3.63 3.60 42.59
N ILE A 1059 2.95 4.74 42.40
CA ILE A 1059 1.81 4.85 41.48
C ILE A 1059 2.29 4.71 40.03
N GLN A 1060 1.79 3.68 39.37
CA GLN A 1060 1.97 3.43 37.95
C GLN A 1060 0.75 3.93 37.17
N ARG A 1061 1.02 4.51 36.00
CA ARG A 1061 -0.01 4.98 35.07
C ARG A 1061 0.32 4.45 33.69
N ILE A 1062 -0.60 3.68 33.11
CA ILE A 1062 -0.48 3.13 31.76
C ILE A 1062 -1.46 3.85 30.85
N VAL A 1063 -0.97 4.38 29.74
CA VAL A 1063 -1.78 4.99 28.69
C VAL A 1063 -2.20 3.90 27.71
N ILE A 1064 -3.49 3.86 27.40
CA ILE A 1064 -4.09 2.95 26.42
C ILE A 1064 -4.61 3.82 25.28
N THR A 1065 -4.21 3.51 24.05
CA THR A 1065 -4.72 4.19 22.85
C THR A 1065 -5.31 3.18 21.88
N ALA A 1066 -6.47 3.47 21.29
CA ALA A 1066 -7.10 2.62 20.28
C ALA A 1066 -7.37 3.43 19.00
N GLN A 1067 -7.10 2.85 17.84
CA GLN A 1067 -7.29 3.47 16.52
C GLN A 1067 -7.81 2.46 15.49
N VAL A 1068 -8.68 2.90 14.57
CA VAL A 1068 -9.20 2.05 13.47
C VAL A 1068 -8.24 2.08 12.29
N GLY A 1069 -7.68 0.92 11.94
CA GLY A 1069 -6.69 0.80 10.87
C GLY A 1069 -5.58 1.84 11.02
N ALA A 1070 -5.40 2.65 9.98
CA ALA A 1070 -4.41 3.72 9.98
C ALA A 1070 -5.00 5.13 10.16
N ARG A 1071 -6.30 5.27 10.48
CA ARG A 1071 -7.01 6.57 10.50
C ARG A 1071 -6.87 7.29 11.84
N ARG A 1072 -6.92 8.63 11.83
CA ARG A 1072 -6.57 9.54 12.94
C ARG A 1072 -7.53 9.61 14.14
N GLU A 1073 -8.63 8.84 14.15
CA GLU A 1073 -9.51 8.83 15.33
C GLU A 1073 -8.91 7.93 16.40
N VAL A 1074 -8.24 8.56 17.38
CA VAL A 1074 -7.58 7.89 18.50
C VAL A 1074 -8.42 8.08 19.76
N ALA A 1075 -8.93 6.98 20.30
CA ALA A 1075 -9.46 6.94 21.66
C ALA A 1075 -8.30 6.78 22.65
N THR A 1076 -8.38 7.40 23.83
CA THR A 1076 -7.32 7.31 24.86
C THR A 1076 -7.91 7.15 26.25
N ALA A 1077 -7.32 6.26 27.05
CA ALA A 1077 -7.62 6.09 28.46
C ALA A 1077 -6.35 5.87 29.29
N ILE A 1078 -6.48 5.90 30.62
CA ILE A 1078 -5.37 5.67 31.55
C ILE A 1078 -5.78 4.62 32.59
N ALA A 1079 -5.01 3.55 32.68
CA ALA A 1079 -5.07 2.60 33.79
C ALA A 1079 -4.10 3.06 34.90
N THR A 1080 -4.52 3.00 36.17
CA THR A 1080 -3.71 3.43 37.32
C THR A 1080 -3.72 2.36 38.41
N PHE A 1081 -2.56 2.05 38.97
CA PHE A 1081 -2.41 1.15 40.12
C PHE A 1081 -1.24 1.59 41.00
N ASP A 1082 -1.23 1.15 42.27
CA ASP A 1082 -0.16 1.46 43.22
C ASP A 1082 0.67 0.19 43.47
N ASN A 1083 1.94 0.20 43.05
CA ASN A 1083 2.86 -0.92 43.20
C ASN A 1083 3.56 -0.93 44.57
N GLY A 1084 3.00 -0.24 45.56
CA GLY A 1084 3.50 -0.20 46.93
C GLY A 1084 4.67 0.78 47.14
N PRO A 1085 5.09 1.00 48.40
CA PRO A 1085 6.08 2.02 48.75
C PRO A 1085 7.49 1.66 48.27
N CYS A 1086 8.20 2.64 47.70
CA CYS A 1086 9.63 2.53 47.41
C CYS A 1086 10.40 2.40 48.73
N THR A 1087 10.82 1.20 49.10
CA THR A 1087 11.68 1.02 50.28
C THR A 1087 13.12 1.34 49.86
N TYR A 1088 13.49 2.63 49.85
CA TYR A 1088 14.89 3.04 49.68
C TYR A 1088 15.71 2.51 50.87
N TYR A 1089 16.37 1.37 50.69
CA TYR A 1089 17.50 1.00 51.54
C TYR A 1089 18.68 1.89 51.14
N PHE A 1090 18.81 3.06 51.78
CA PHE A 1090 20.13 3.68 51.88
C PHE A 1090 21.02 2.70 52.65
N PRO A 1091 22.11 2.14 52.07
CA PRO A 1091 23.14 1.57 52.91
C PRO A 1091 23.66 2.74 53.74
N TYR A 1092 23.38 2.70 55.03
CA TYR A 1092 23.96 3.58 56.01
C TYR A 1092 25.47 3.34 55.96
N ILE A 1093 26.21 4.15 55.21
CA ILE A 1093 27.68 4.17 55.26
C ILE A 1093 28.03 4.77 56.62
N GLY A 1094 28.10 3.91 57.63
CA GLY A 1094 28.65 4.23 58.94
C GLY A 1094 30.17 4.21 58.89
N GLY A 1095 30.78 5.32 59.30
CA GLY A 1095 32.22 5.49 59.56
C GLY A 1095 32.98 5.99 58.33
N LEU A 1096 33.63 7.16 58.34
CA LEU A 1096 34.50 7.79 59.36
C LEU A 1096 34.64 9.31 59.05
N PRO A 1097 35.27 10.12 59.94
CA PRO A 1097 34.76 11.39 60.50
C PRO A 1097 34.57 12.57 59.55
#